data_AF-A0A850BAY3-F1
#
_entry.id   AF-A0A850BAY3-F1
#
_cell.length_a   1.000
_cell.length_b   1.000
_cell.length_c   1.000
_cell.angle_alpha   90.00
_cell.angle_beta   90.00
_cell.angle_gamma   90.00
#
_symmetry.space_group_name_H-M   'P 1'
#
loop_
_entity.id
_entity.type
_entity.pdbx_description
1 polymer ?
#
loop_
_entity_poly.entity_id
_entity_poly.type
_entity_poly.pdbx_seq_one_letter_code
_entity_poly.pdbx_strand_id
1 'polypeptide(L)'
;MSHLSLAFGAPGGQSAAGDEKLDVRHFTVVERLSEPFFIHLIAVSPSADLDPGEYVGRDVSFSIDTGMQGVRAWSGLVSSFELSDVEEGGLSTYELTLTPSLMLLDHRVNCRIFQRQSAVDIAAKILGEWGIKPELRITEDHKKLEYRVQYHESDLDFITRILSEAGISYFFEGDSGKSSLVLCDQPQTAEASRPPLPYKTTEHDDTAEPHVRNVVGRKEISHAAVTVGDFDFRRPAYGLFHTADRGGESGGRAPLEQFVYRPGSGLAVGSGGASDTPAADALSMARVDEHFGRRAARSALEGQRGLEVELQSNVSFLAPGTAFSISDHPKLSGKRLIVTEARLMGQFTGSFSAVATARHASSAIRPAPTARPVMPGMQSAVIVGPSGDEIHTDEFGRVRVQFHWDREGSFNEQSTCWLRVSEGWGGAGFGLLSLPRVGHEVLVDFVAGNPDEPIIVGRVHGGTTPPSFGLPGKNSKTGWTTQSSPGGDGFHELTFDDKKGQELIFIRSQKDFLGAIQNEEQESVGRDRVGQIGVNMTTAVGENDALEASAFSAVMGKVGNVENIQNMGAASSAATLTLREMVPGKITLSTGGTVVQLIDDEIYITADETLKIKGKLVDVQGGPFVHLNPPGELAGEEPKKNEQEGHVVWFELRDKNRKPIPNLECYVEEEGGATSHVQKTDGQGRVLFNVEKEGKYNLVVGKKPEQAAAAANGDASKPAAPAAKSAPAASADGNKSLTTNSEGLKLVRKSEGFYSKPYLDPVKIPTIGYGTIEYPDGRAVTMKDPPITEAQAEEYLRHEVKEKEEAVRKMVKVPLSENQFSALVSFAYNVGTGALQDSTLLKKLNAGDYSGAANEFGRWNKGTVKNPKTGKKEKVELKGLTTRRAAERKLFETPADGAGAQPKAAASPASESAAAASN
;
A
#
# COMPACT_ATOMS: atom_id res chain seq x y z
N MET A 1 60.95 -16.52 37.39
CA MET A 1 60.12 -15.75 38.34
C MET A 1 59.19 -14.89 37.51
N SER A 2 57.89 -15.02 37.72
CA SER A 2 56.91 -14.17 37.05
C SER A 2 56.93 -12.78 37.66
N HIS A 3 57.12 -11.74 36.86
CA HIS A 3 57.01 -10.36 37.33
C HIS A 3 55.58 -9.88 37.14
N LEU A 4 54.90 -9.55 38.24
CA LEU A 4 53.59 -8.91 38.23
C LEU A 4 53.79 -7.42 38.41
N SER A 5 53.09 -6.59 37.65
CA SER A 5 53.07 -5.15 37.92
C SER A 5 51.64 -4.62 37.85
N LEU A 6 51.33 -3.76 38.82
CA LEU A 6 50.08 -3.03 38.93
C LEU A 6 50.42 -1.54 39.02
N ALA A 7 49.82 -0.74 38.15
CA ALA A 7 50.03 0.70 38.10
C ALA A 7 48.69 1.42 37.99
N PHE A 8 48.45 2.40 38.86
CA PHE A 8 47.26 3.25 38.81
C PHE A 8 47.59 4.58 38.12
N GLY A 9 46.64 5.14 37.35
CA GLY A 9 46.73 6.50 36.83
C GLY A 9 46.61 7.55 37.95
N ALA A 10 46.96 8.83 37.73
CA ALA A 10 46.69 9.85 38.75
C ALA A 10 45.18 10.11 38.87
N PRO A 11 44.70 10.55 40.04
CA PRO A 11 43.36 11.11 40.16
C PRO A 11 43.19 12.26 39.15
N GLY A 12 42.17 12.20 38.29
CA GLY A 12 41.86 13.27 37.32
C GLY A 12 42.62 13.24 35.98
N GLY A 13 43.17 12.10 35.55
CA GLY A 13 43.62 11.90 34.16
C GLY A 13 44.98 12.50 33.80
N GLN A 14 45.79 12.91 34.78
CA GLN A 14 47.22 13.15 34.58
C GLN A 14 48.02 11.89 34.92
N SER A 15 49.22 11.74 34.34
CA SER A 15 50.11 10.63 34.66
C SER A 15 50.79 10.89 36.00
N ALA A 16 50.47 10.11 37.03
CA ALA A 16 51.27 10.00 38.24
C ALA A 16 51.92 8.62 38.24
N ALA A 17 53.24 8.61 38.14
CA ALA A 17 54.04 7.52 38.68
C ALA A 17 54.23 7.82 40.17
N GLY A 18 53.81 6.93 41.08
CA GLY A 18 54.14 7.08 42.50
C GLY A 18 53.30 6.25 43.47
N ASP A 19 53.85 5.11 43.88
CA ASP A 19 54.01 4.72 45.28
C ASP A 19 52.79 4.31 46.14
N GLU A 20 51.82 3.59 45.56
CA GLU A 20 50.77 2.92 46.35
C GLU A 20 51.11 1.42 46.50
N LYS A 21 51.33 0.97 47.75
CA LYS A 21 51.91 -0.34 48.11
C LYS A 21 50.90 -1.50 48.02
N LEU A 22 50.30 -1.73 46.85
CA LEU A 22 49.53 -2.96 46.59
C LEU A 22 50.41 -4.00 45.90
N ASP A 23 50.77 -5.05 46.64
CA ASP A 23 51.56 -6.19 46.13
C ASP A 23 50.63 -7.34 45.74
N VAL A 24 50.50 -7.59 44.42
CA VAL A 24 49.58 -8.62 43.89
C VAL A 24 50.06 -10.02 44.27
N ARG A 25 49.24 -10.75 45.03
CA ARG A 25 49.49 -12.13 45.46
C ARG A 25 48.88 -13.17 44.53
N HIS A 26 47.65 -12.94 44.09
CA HIS A 26 46.93 -13.83 43.17
C HIS A 26 46.28 -13.02 42.06
N PHE A 27 46.21 -13.60 40.87
CA PHE A 27 45.42 -13.03 39.78
C PHE A 27 44.62 -14.11 39.05
N THR A 28 43.47 -13.71 38.54
CA THR A 28 42.68 -14.46 37.56
C THR A 28 42.25 -13.50 36.48
N VAL A 29 42.65 -13.76 35.24
CA VAL A 29 42.22 -13.02 34.04
C VAL A 29 41.27 -13.92 33.25
N VAL A 30 40.11 -13.41 32.87
CA VAL A 30 39.14 -14.08 31.99
C VAL A 30 38.84 -13.20 30.80
N GLU A 31 38.98 -13.76 29.59
CA GLU A 31 38.80 -13.06 28.34
C GLU A 31 38.10 -13.94 27.33
N ARG A 32 37.17 -13.37 26.56
CA ARG A 32 36.43 -14.07 25.51
C ARG A 32 36.26 -13.16 24.30
N LEU A 33 36.13 -13.77 23.12
CA LEU A 33 35.71 -13.04 21.92
C LEU A 33 34.32 -12.44 22.15
N SER A 34 34.19 -11.16 21.84
CA SER A 34 32.97 -10.37 21.92
C SER A 34 32.39 -10.22 23.33
N GLU A 35 33.25 -10.34 24.36
CA GLU A 35 32.93 -9.98 25.74
C GLU A 35 34.04 -9.09 26.32
N PRO A 36 33.73 -8.19 27.27
CA PRO A 36 34.73 -7.46 28.04
C PRO A 36 35.59 -8.42 28.87
N PHE A 37 36.87 -8.09 29.06
CA PHE A 37 37.72 -8.87 29.96
C PHE A 37 37.41 -8.57 31.43
N PHE A 38 37.68 -9.55 32.30
CA PHE A 38 37.57 -9.42 33.74
C PHE A 38 38.86 -9.88 34.40
N ILE A 39 39.42 -9.06 35.27
CA ILE A 39 40.65 -9.38 36.02
C ILE A 39 40.35 -9.29 37.51
N HIS A 40 40.46 -10.41 38.20
CA HIS A 40 40.35 -10.48 39.65
C HIS A 40 41.75 -10.55 40.26
N LEU A 41 42.08 -9.62 41.16
CA LEU A 41 43.36 -9.55 41.86
C LEU A 41 43.14 -9.67 43.36
N ILE A 42 44.01 -10.44 44.02
CA ILE A 42 44.19 -10.40 45.48
C ILE A 42 45.54 -9.74 45.71
N ALA A 43 45.56 -8.58 46.34
CA ALA A 43 46.76 -7.81 46.64
C ALA A 43 46.87 -7.55 48.14
N VAL A 44 48.08 -7.32 48.63
CA VAL A 44 48.33 -6.99 50.04
C VAL A 44 48.99 -5.63 50.16
N SER A 45 48.64 -4.89 51.22
CA SER A 45 49.24 -3.59 51.55
C SER A 45 49.60 -3.53 53.04
N PRO A 46 50.69 -2.82 53.42
CA PRO A 46 50.98 -2.51 54.82
C PRO A 46 49.98 -1.55 55.46
N SER A 47 49.09 -0.92 54.69
CA SER A 47 48.05 -0.02 55.19
C SER A 47 46.69 -0.72 55.16
N ALA A 48 45.95 -0.66 56.28
CA ALA A 48 44.54 -1.06 56.36
C ALA A 48 43.57 0.08 56.00
N ASP A 49 44.09 1.31 55.85
CA ASP A 49 43.29 2.53 55.70
C ASP A 49 43.12 2.96 54.23
N LEU A 50 43.28 2.05 53.26
CA LEU A 50 43.04 2.37 51.85
C LEU A 50 41.54 2.57 51.64
N ASP A 51 41.11 3.78 51.25
CA ASP A 51 39.71 4.07 50.97
C ASP A 51 39.29 3.51 49.60
N PRO A 52 38.39 2.51 49.53
CA PRO A 52 37.91 1.97 48.26
C PRO A 52 37.35 3.03 47.30
N GLY A 53 36.79 4.12 47.82
CA GLY A 53 36.23 5.22 47.03
C GLY A 53 37.28 5.98 46.21
N GLU A 54 38.55 5.96 46.61
CA GLU A 54 39.65 6.57 45.86
C GLU A 54 40.16 5.68 44.71
N TYR A 55 39.86 4.37 44.76
CA TYR A 55 40.31 3.38 43.79
C TYR A 55 39.26 3.06 42.73
N VAL A 56 37.98 2.91 43.11
CA VAL A 56 36.90 2.56 42.18
C VAL A 56 36.76 3.64 41.11
N GLY A 57 36.76 3.23 39.84
CA GLY A 57 36.70 4.12 38.67
C GLY A 57 38.05 4.69 38.23
N ARG A 58 39.13 4.46 38.97
CA ARG A 58 40.48 4.93 38.61
C ARG A 58 41.09 4.08 37.49
N ASP A 59 41.80 4.73 36.58
CA ASP A 59 42.54 4.04 35.52
C ASP A 59 43.61 3.13 36.13
N VAL A 60 43.75 1.93 35.59
CA VAL A 60 44.65 0.89 36.09
C VAL A 60 45.23 0.09 34.94
N SER A 61 46.53 -0.18 35.03
CA SER A 61 47.24 -1.11 34.16
C SER A 61 47.78 -2.28 34.98
N PHE A 62 47.45 -3.49 34.56
CA PHE A 62 47.99 -4.73 35.10
C PHE A 62 48.83 -5.42 34.03
N SER A 63 50.02 -5.91 34.36
CA SER A 63 50.79 -6.73 33.43
C SER A 63 51.44 -7.93 34.10
N ILE A 64 51.53 -9.01 33.31
CA ILE A 64 52.20 -10.25 33.67
C ILE A 64 53.37 -10.48 32.72
N ASP A 65 54.53 -10.75 33.31
CA ASP A 65 55.68 -11.32 32.61
C ASP A 65 55.95 -12.69 33.20
N THR A 66 55.71 -13.75 32.44
CA THR A 66 55.96 -15.12 32.87
C THR A 66 57.40 -15.56 32.58
N GLY A 67 58.21 -14.72 31.91
CA GLY A 67 59.50 -15.10 31.32
C GLY A 67 59.37 -16.03 30.10
N MET A 68 58.14 -16.40 29.72
CA MET A 68 57.82 -17.43 28.73
C MET A 68 57.18 -16.78 27.51
N GLN A 69 58.05 -16.23 26.66
CA GLN A 69 57.70 -15.48 25.45
C GLN A 69 56.81 -14.24 25.74
N GLY A 70 57.34 -13.25 26.44
CA GLY A 70 56.83 -11.87 26.40
C GLY A 70 55.85 -11.46 27.50
N VAL A 71 55.71 -10.13 27.63
CA VAL A 71 54.88 -9.44 28.62
C VAL A 71 53.48 -9.26 28.06
N ARG A 72 52.46 -9.47 28.89
CA ARG A 72 51.06 -9.19 28.55
C ARG A 72 50.50 -8.14 29.50
N ALA A 73 49.87 -7.11 28.95
CA ALA A 73 49.33 -6.00 29.71
C ALA A 73 47.85 -5.75 29.39
N TRP A 74 47.11 -5.31 30.39
CA TRP A 74 45.72 -4.86 30.30
C TRP A 74 45.64 -3.47 30.89
N SER A 75 44.85 -2.61 30.27
CA SER A 75 44.53 -1.29 30.81
C SER A 75 43.02 -1.08 30.82
N GLY A 76 42.52 -0.52 31.89
CA GLY A 76 41.11 -0.22 32.06
C GLY A 76 40.89 0.53 33.35
N LEU A 77 39.87 0.15 34.10
CA LEU A 77 39.49 0.76 35.37
C LEU A 77 39.24 -0.28 36.45
N VAL A 78 39.37 0.15 37.70
CA VAL A 78 38.94 -0.62 38.87
C VAL A 78 37.42 -0.56 38.97
N SER A 79 36.72 -1.68 38.79
CA SER A 79 35.26 -1.74 38.91
C SER A 79 34.79 -2.11 40.32
N SER A 80 35.62 -2.82 41.08
CA SER A 80 35.37 -3.15 42.49
C SER A 80 36.68 -3.15 43.28
N PHE A 81 36.61 -2.71 44.52
CA PHE A 81 37.72 -2.69 45.46
C PHE A 81 37.17 -3.02 46.86
N GLU A 82 37.69 -4.07 47.48
CA GLU A 82 37.22 -4.59 48.76
C GLU A 82 38.41 -4.85 49.68
N LEU A 83 38.26 -4.51 50.97
CA LEU A 83 39.17 -4.95 52.03
C LEU A 83 38.62 -6.27 52.58
N SER A 84 39.30 -7.38 52.29
CA SER A 84 38.82 -8.73 52.63
C SER A 84 39.35 -9.25 53.96
N ASP A 85 40.56 -8.84 54.37
CA ASP A 85 41.16 -9.25 55.64
C ASP A 85 42.16 -8.21 56.19
N VAL A 86 42.29 -8.14 57.52
CA VAL A 86 43.21 -7.24 58.23
C VAL A 86 43.98 -8.03 59.28
N GLU A 87 45.27 -8.26 59.05
CA GLU A 87 46.14 -8.89 60.04
C GLU A 87 46.60 -7.87 61.11
N GLU A 88 46.42 -8.19 62.39
CA GLU A 88 46.88 -7.34 63.50
C GLU A 88 48.42 -7.26 63.51
N GLY A 89 48.96 -6.09 63.14
CA GLY A 89 50.42 -5.86 63.01
C GLY A 89 51.06 -6.46 61.74
N GLY A 90 50.24 -6.97 60.81
CA GLY A 90 50.67 -7.64 59.57
C GLY A 90 50.26 -6.87 58.29
N LEU A 91 50.01 -7.61 57.21
CA LEU A 91 49.53 -7.04 55.95
C LEU A 91 48.00 -7.09 55.90
N SER A 92 47.39 -6.09 55.27
CA SER A 92 45.96 -6.09 54.94
C SER A 92 45.75 -6.61 53.52
N THR A 93 44.72 -7.44 53.34
CA THR A 93 44.39 -8.09 52.05
C THR A 93 43.24 -7.36 51.37
N TYR A 94 43.44 -7.06 50.10
CA TYR A 94 42.49 -6.36 49.25
C TYR A 94 42.14 -7.20 48.02
N GLU A 95 40.86 -7.20 47.65
CA GLU A 95 40.36 -7.80 46.43
C GLU A 95 39.96 -6.70 45.44
N LEU A 96 40.48 -6.78 44.22
CA LEU A 96 40.24 -5.80 43.17
C LEU A 96 39.69 -6.50 41.94
N THR A 97 38.67 -5.91 41.33
CA THR A 97 38.22 -6.29 39.99
C THR A 97 38.58 -5.19 39.00
N LEU A 98 39.29 -5.54 37.95
CA LEU A 98 39.65 -4.64 36.85
C LEU A 98 38.89 -5.04 35.58
N THR A 99 38.42 -4.04 34.85
CA THR A 99 37.64 -4.19 33.61
C THR A 99 38.08 -3.18 32.57
N PRO A 100 37.89 -3.43 31.25
CA PRO A 100 38.19 -2.42 30.24
C PRO A 100 37.29 -1.20 30.41
N SER A 101 37.74 -0.04 29.93
CA SER A 101 36.89 1.17 29.87
C SER A 101 35.60 0.96 29.07
N LEU A 102 35.57 -0.06 28.20
CA LEU A 102 34.36 -0.50 27.49
C LEU A 102 33.20 -0.86 28.45
N MET A 103 33.48 -1.33 29.67
CA MET A 103 32.43 -1.68 30.65
C MET A 103 31.60 -0.47 31.09
N LEU A 104 32.12 0.76 30.97
CA LEU A 104 31.35 1.96 31.31
C LEU A 104 30.10 2.14 30.43
N LEU A 105 30.12 1.60 29.22
CA LEU A 105 28.99 1.65 28.29
C LEU A 105 27.78 0.86 28.82
N ASP A 106 27.98 -0.08 29.74
CA ASP A 106 26.89 -0.84 30.34
C ASP A 106 26.02 0.03 31.27
N HIS A 107 26.59 1.11 31.81
CA HIS A 107 25.89 2.00 32.74
C HIS A 107 25.04 3.07 32.05
N ARG A 108 25.19 3.30 30.73
CA ARG A 108 24.39 4.27 29.99
C ARG A 108 23.34 3.56 29.14
N VAL A 109 22.09 3.62 29.60
CA VAL A 109 20.92 3.13 28.87
C VAL A 109 20.29 4.28 28.09
N ASN A 110 19.91 4.04 26.83
CA ASN A 110 19.41 5.09 25.96
C ASN A 110 18.30 4.62 25.01
N CYS A 111 17.61 5.60 24.40
CA CYS A 111 16.72 5.43 23.26
C CYS A 111 17.19 6.35 22.13
N ARG A 112 17.68 5.78 21.04
CA ARG A 112 18.32 6.53 19.93
C ARG A 112 18.01 5.91 18.58
N ILE A 113 18.02 6.73 17.55
CA ILE A 113 17.78 6.33 16.17
C ILE A 113 19.06 6.56 15.36
N PHE A 114 19.53 5.51 14.68
CA PHE A 114 20.66 5.54 13.77
C PHE A 114 20.17 5.29 12.35
N GLN A 115 20.43 6.25 11.46
CA GLN A 115 20.02 6.17 10.05
C GLN A 115 21.22 6.20 9.13
N ARG A 116 21.15 5.42 8.04
CA ARG A 116 22.12 5.41 6.92
C ARG A 116 23.57 5.21 7.37
N GLN A 117 23.78 4.37 8.37
CA GLN A 117 25.08 4.02 8.95
C GLN A 117 25.26 2.51 8.95
N SER A 118 26.49 2.02 8.73
CA SER A 118 26.80 0.59 8.88
C SER A 118 26.92 0.21 10.36
N ALA A 119 26.93 -1.08 10.69
CA ALA A 119 27.19 -1.55 12.05
C ALA A 119 28.53 -1.03 12.59
N VAL A 120 29.56 -0.95 11.73
CA VAL A 120 30.88 -0.41 12.07
C VAL A 120 30.81 1.10 12.36
N ASP A 121 30.09 1.87 11.54
CA ASP A 121 29.91 3.32 11.75
C ASP A 121 29.18 3.59 13.07
N ILE A 122 28.13 2.83 13.37
CA ILE A 122 27.35 2.95 14.61
C ILE A 122 28.23 2.65 15.82
N ALA A 123 28.94 1.51 15.81
CA ALA A 123 29.85 1.13 16.89
C ALA A 123 30.95 2.18 17.09
N ALA A 124 31.59 2.65 16.02
CA ALA A 124 32.62 3.67 16.08
C ALA A 124 32.09 5.00 16.63
N LYS A 125 30.87 5.42 16.25
CA LYS A 125 30.22 6.63 16.79
C LYS A 125 30.04 6.53 18.30
N ILE A 126 29.45 5.44 18.78
CA ILE A 126 29.17 5.28 20.22
C ILE A 126 30.47 5.16 21.01
N LEU A 127 31.42 4.33 20.56
CA LEU A 127 32.74 4.23 21.20
C LEU A 127 33.46 5.58 21.26
N GLY A 128 33.35 6.39 20.20
CA GLY A 128 33.92 7.73 20.16
C GLY A 128 33.33 8.70 21.18
N GLU A 129 32.04 8.59 21.50
CA GLU A 129 31.39 9.37 22.57
C GLU A 129 31.97 9.08 23.96
N TRP A 130 32.59 7.90 24.13
CA TRP A 130 33.28 7.47 25.35
C TRP A 130 34.80 7.64 25.27
N GLY A 131 35.33 8.26 24.21
CA GLY A 131 36.77 8.43 24.01
C GLY A 131 37.51 7.14 23.64
N ILE A 132 36.78 6.07 23.30
CA ILE A 132 37.36 4.78 22.91
C ILE A 132 37.53 4.77 21.39
N LYS A 133 38.78 4.61 20.93
CA LYS A 133 39.08 4.44 19.51
C LYS A 133 39.45 2.98 19.23
N PRO A 134 38.58 2.19 18.58
CA PRO A 134 38.92 0.82 18.24
C PRO A 134 39.90 0.74 17.07
N GLU A 135 40.70 -0.31 17.03
CA GLU A 135 41.38 -0.77 15.82
C GLU A 135 40.39 -1.55 14.95
N LEU A 136 40.31 -1.21 13.66
CA LEU A 136 39.38 -1.83 12.72
C LEU A 136 40.14 -2.82 11.82
N ARG A 137 39.84 -4.12 11.97
CA ARG A 137 40.31 -5.21 11.11
C ARG A 137 39.13 -5.79 10.33
N ILE A 138 38.57 -4.95 9.47
CA ILE A 138 37.36 -5.22 8.69
C ILE A 138 37.75 -5.48 7.25
N THR A 139 37.38 -6.64 6.73
CA THR A 139 37.70 -7.13 5.38
C THR A 139 36.47 -7.23 4.49
N GLU A 140 35.30 -7.36 5.08
CA GLU A 140 34.01 -7.52 4.40
C GLU A 140 33.31 -6.19 4.14
N ASP A 141 32.48 -6.15 3.09
CA ASP A 141 31.63 -5.00 2.78
C ASP A 141 30.37 -4.99 3.66
N HIS A 142 30.46 -4.28 4.80
CA HIS A 142 29.34 -4.04 5.70
C HIS A 142 28.46 -2.89 5.19
N LYS A 143 27.29 -3.25 4.64
CA LYS A 143 26.33 -2.29 4.09
C LYS A 143 25.80 -1.34 5.17
N LYS A 144 25.50 -0.11 4.75
CA LYS A 144 24.76 0.86 5.56
C LYS A 144 23.32 0.40 5.73
N LEU A 145 22.75 0.65 6.90
CA LEU A 145 21.40 0.28 7.27
C LEU A 145 20.47 1.49 7.13
N GLU A 146 19.21 1.30 6.73
CA GLU A 146 18.28 2.44 6.62
C GLU A 146 18.02 3.06 7.99
N TYR A 147 17.69 2.19 8.95
CA TYR A 147 17.11 2.53 10.22
C TYR A 147 17.48 1.46 11.26
N ARG A 148 18.08 1.88 12.37
CA ARG A 148 18.39 1.05 13.53
C ARG A 148 18.08 1.80 14.80
N VAL A 149 17.42 1.14 15.73
CA VAL A 149 17.01 1.74 16.99
C VAL A 149 17.77 1.08 18.15
N GLN A 150 18.32 1.94 19.00
CA GLN A 150 18.68 1.59 20.37
C GLN A 150 17.44 1.86 21.24
N TYR A 151 16.86 0.87 21.92
CA TYR A 151 15.65 1.09 22.74
C TYR A 151 15.75 0.41 24.10
N HIS A 152 15.84 1.20 25.17
CA HIS A 152 15.97 0.72 26.56
C HIS A 152 17.09 -0.32 26.77
N GLU A 153 18.17 -0.20 26.01
CA GLU A 153 19.35 -1.07 26.12
C GLU A 153 20.59 -0.23 26.42
N SER A 154 21.56 -0.81 27.12
CA SER A 154 22.83 -0.14 27.38
C SER A 154 23.60 0.08 26.07
N ASP A 155 24.52 1.03 26.04
CA ASP A 155 25.38 1.21 24.87
C ASP A 155 26.22 -0.04 24.59
N LEU A 156 26.61 -0.78 25.63
CA LEU A 156 27.36 -2.02 25.51
C LEU A 156 26.52 -3.12 24.86
N ASP A 157 25.29 -3.32 25.34
CA ASP A 157 24.34 -4.28 24.77
C ASP A 157 24.04 -3.95 23.32
N PHE A 158 23.82 -2.67 23.00
CA PHE A 158 23.53 -2.23 21.65
C PHE A 158 24.69 -2.48 20.68
N ILE A 159 25.91 -2.11 21.07
CA ILE A 159 27.11 -2.37 20.24
C ILE A 159 27.34 -3.87 20.07
N THR A 160 27.24 -4.64 21.16
CA THR A 160 27.42 -6.09 21.10
C THR A 160 26.40 -6.73 20.16
N ARG A 161 25.14 -6.28 20.23
CA ARG A 161 24.07 -6.69 19.32
C ARG A 161 24.36 -6.31 17.88
N ILE A 162 24.65 -5.05 17.58
CA ILE A 162 24.83 -4.60 16.19
C ILE A 162 26.07 -5.22 15.54
N LEU A 163 27.15 -5.42 16.30
CA LEU A 163 28.36 -6.11 15.82
C LEU A 163 28.08 -7.59 15.61
N SER A 164 27.35 -8.25 16.53
CA SER A 164 27.01 -9.67 16.38
C SER A 164 26.12 -9.95 15.17
N GLU A 165 25.14 -9.10 14.91
CA GLU A 165 24.29 -9.17 13.71
C GLU A 165 25.08 -8.97 12.41
N ALA A 166 26.13 -8.14 12.45
CA ALA A 166 27.03 -7.93 11.34
C ALA A 166 28.12 -9.03 11.21
N GLY A 167 28.21 -9.96 12.16
CA GLY A 167 29.25 -11.00 12.18
C GLY A 167 30.63 -10.47 12.57
N ILE A 168 30.71 -9.35 13.29
CA ILE A 168 31.96 -8.71 13.74
C ILE A 168 32.20 -9.10 15.19
N SER A 169 33.35 -9.72 15.46
CA SER A 169 33.82 -9.98 16.82
C SER A 169 34.60 -8.78 17.35
N TYR A 170 34.66 -8.63 18.67
CA TYR A 170 35.62 -7.72 19.28
C TYR A 170 36.49 -8.43 20.33
N PHE A 171 37.70 -7.92 20.56
CA PHE A 171 38.61 -8.43 21.58
C PHE A 171 39.65 -7.37 21.96
N PHE A 172 40.53 -7.69 22.90
CA PHE A 172 41.53 -6.77 23.42
C PHE A 172 42.94 -7.28 23.14
N GLU A 173 43.78 -6.43 22.55
CA GLU A 173 45.21 -6.71 22.38
C GLU A 173 46.02 -5.81 23.31
N GLY A 174 46.94 -6.42 24.05
CA GLY A 174 47.81 -5.74 25.01
C GLY A 174 49.24 -5.65 24.48
N ASP A 175 49.72 -4.43 24.25
CA ASP A 175 51.13 -4.14 23.97
C ASP A 175 51.59 -2.95 24.82
N SER A 176 52.81 -3.00 25.34
CA SER A 176 53.50 -1.84 25.92
C SER A 176 52.73 -1.12 27.04
N GLY A 177 52.01 -1.88 27.88
CA GLY A 177 51.31 -1.35 29.06
C GLY A 177 49.89 -0.83 28.85
N LYS A 178 49.35 -0.95 27.62
CA LYS A 178 47.95 -0.58 27.28
C LYS A 178 47.27 -1.67 26.47
N SER A 179 45.97 -1.86 26.71
CA SER A 179 45.11 -2.72 25.89
C SER A 179 44.22 -1.89 24.96
N SER A 180 44.22 -2.24 23.67
CA SER A 180 43.35 -1.64 22.65
C SER A 180 42.18 -2.57 22.31
N LEU A 181 41.01 -1.97 22.07
CA LEU A 181 39.85 -2.69 21.54
C LEU A 181 40.02 -2.91 20.03
N VAL A 182 39.88 -4.14 19.56
CA VAL A 182 39.95 -4.52 18.14
C VAL A 182 38.57 -4.99 17.70
N LEU A 183 38.06 -4.47 16.58
CA LEU A 183 36.88 -4.99 15.89
C LEU A 183 37.32 -5.78 14.66
N CYS A 184 36.92 -7.05 14.55
CA CYS A 184 37.37 -7.96 13.48
C CYS A 184 36.24 -8.85 12.97
N ASP A 185 36.04 -8.87 11.65
CA ASP A 185 35.02 -9.70 10.99
C ASP A 185 35.54 -11.11 10.61
N GLN A 186 36.85 -11.27 10.44
CA GLN A 186 37.47 -12.55 10.07
C GLN A 186 38.67 -12.93 10.97
N PRO A 187 38.45 -13.14 12.28
CA PRO A 187 39.53 -13.49 13.20
C PRO A 187 40.24 -14.81 12.83
N GLN A 188 39.58 -15.70 12.07
CA GLN A 188 40.18 -16.93 11.52
C GLN A 188 41.34 -16.71 10.53
N THR A 189 41.52 -15.49 10.02
CA THR A 189 42.60 -15.15 9.08
C THR A 189 43.89 -14.72 9.78
N ALA A 190 43.88 -14.56 11.10
CA ALA A 190 45.06 -14.16 11.86
C ALA A 190 46.21 -15.16 11.66
N GLU A 191 47.41 -14.64 11.40
CA GLU A 191 48.63 -15.45 11.24
C GLU A 191 49.29 -15.74 12.59
N ALA A 192 49.85 -16.94 12.73
CA ALA A 192 50.57 -17.31 13.95
C ALA A 192 51.89 -16.53 14.01
N SER A 193 52.01 -15.63 14.99
CA SER A 193 53.19 -14.77 15.15
C SER A 193 54.36 -15.44 15.88
N ARG A 194 54.16 -16.67 16.37
CA ARG A 194 55.10 -17.38 17.26
C ARG A 194 55.32 -18.83 16.83
N PRO A 195 56.45 -19.44 17.20
CA PRO A 195 56.71 -20.86 16.93
C PRO A 195 55.60 -21.77 17.50
N PRO A 196 55.34 -22.93 16.87
CA PRO A 196 54.38 -23.91 17.40
C PRO A 196 54.71 -24.32 18.83
N LEU A 197 53.69 -24.46 19.67
CA LEU A 197 53.85 -24.91 21.06
C LEU A 197 53.94 -26.44 21.11
N PRO A 198 54.98 -27.02 21.72
CA PRO A 198 55.10 -28.47 21.85
C PRO A 198 54.04 -29.05 22.79
N TYR A 199 53.44 -30.16 22.36
CA TYR A 199 52.50 -30.92 23.17
C TYR A 199 53.24 -31.86 24.13
N LYS A 200 52.95 -31.74 25.43
CA LYS A 200 53.52 -32.60 26.49
C LYS A 200 52.44 -33.43 27.18
N THR A 201 52.78 -34.68 27.50
CA THR A 201 51.87 -35.66 28.14
C THR A 201 52.17 -35.94 29.61
N THR A 202 53.33 -35.54 30.13
CA THR A 202 53.78 -35.82 31.50
C THR A 202 53.68 -34.58 32.40
N GLU A 203 53.11 -34.75 33.60
CA GLU A 203 52.98 -33.68 34.61
C GLU A 203 54.31 -33.32 35.31
N HIS A 204 55.33 -34.18 35.22
CA HIS A 204 56.61 -34.06 35.94
C HIS A 204 57.66 -33.16 35.25
N ASP A 205 57.33 -32.57 34.10
CA ASP A 205 58.25 -31.68 33.38
C ASP A 205 57.99 -30.24 33.81
N ASP A 206 58.60 -29.85 34.93
CA ASP A 206 58.72 -28.46 35.40
C ASP A 206 59.72 -27.68 34.51
N THR A 207 59.55 -27.83 33.19
CA THR A 207 60.49 -27.30 32.20
C THR A 207 60.23 -25.82 32.00
N ALA A 208 61.29 -25.03 32.04
CA ALA A 208 61.33 -23.63 31.63
C ALA A 208 61.09 -23.42 30.11
N GLU A 209 60.43 -24.36 29.43
CA GLU A 209 60.08 -24.29 28.01
C GLU A 209 58.56 -24.08 27.79
N PRO A 210 58.16 -23.21 26.84
CA PRO A 210 56.76 -23.05 26.42
C PRO A 210 56.14 -24.37 25.95
N HIS A 211 54.96 -24.75 26.45
CA HIS A 211 54.28 -25.99 26.05
C HIS A 211 52.75 -25.92 26.18
N VAL A 212 52.07 -26.90 25.59
CA VAL A 212 50.63 -27.18 25.82
C VAL A 212 50.42 -28.60 26.34
N ARG A 213 49.41 -28.78 27.18
CA ARG A 213 49.00 -30.06 27.76
C ARG A 213 47.48 -30.14 27.85
N ASN A 214 46.95 -31.31 28.22
CA ASN A 214 45.51 -31.53 28.42
C ASN A 214 44.65 -31.00 27.26
N VAL A 215 45.04 -31.36 26.03
CA VAL A 215 44.39 -30.89 24.81
C VAL A 215 43.14 -31.73 24.54
N VAL A 216 41.96 -31.13 24.70
CA VAL A 216 40.66 -31.78 24.58
C VAL A 216 39.88 -31.18 23.42
N GLY A 217 39.51 -32.02 22.45
CA GLY A 217 38.64 -31.62 21.34
C GLY A 217 37.17 -31.91 21.65
N ARG A 218 36.32 -30.88 21.64
CA ARG A 218 34.87 -30.97 21.81
C ARG A 218 34.14 -30.59 20.53
N LYS A 219 33.15 -31.39 20.15
CA LYS A 219 32.25 -31.10 19.04
C LYS A 219 30.84 -31.48 19.44
N GLU A 220 29.91 -30.56 19.29
CA GLU A 220 28.53 -30.76 19.69
C GLU A 220 27.58 -30.81 18.48
N ILE A 221 26.35 -31.27 18.73
CA ILE A 221 25.28 -31.15 17.76
C ILE A 221 24.96 -29.66 17.59
N SER A 222 24.93 -29.21 16.35
CA SER A 222 24.67 -27.82 15.98
C SER A 222 23.68 -27.75 14.81
N HIS A 223 23.00 -26.62 14.64
CA HIS A 223 22.12 -26.38 13.50
C HIS A 223 22.83 -26.63 12.18
N ALA A 224 22.20 -27.36 11.27
CA ALA A 224 22.71 -27.71 9.94
C ALA A 224 22.33 -26.67 8.88
N ALA A 225 21.28 -25.89 9.14
CA ALA A 225 20.84 -24.77 8.34
C ALA A 225 20.25 -23.68 9.24
N VAL A 226 20.39 -22.42 8.82
CA VAL A 226 19.67 -21.28 9.39
C VAL A 226 18.93 -20.60 8.24
N THR A 227 17.63 -20.40 8.41
CA THR A 227 16.79 -19.66 7.47
C THR A 227 16.19 -18.44 8.15
N VAL A 228 16.45 -17.26 7.59
CA VAL A 228 15.86 -16.00 8.03
C VAL A 228 14.77 -15.60 7.05
N GLY A 229 13.52 -15.59 7.50
CA GLY A 229 12.38 -15.14 6.72
C GLY A 229 12.17 -13.63 6.84
N ASP A 230 11.79 -12.98 5.74
CA ASP A 230 11.56 -11.54 5.65
C ASP A 230 10.31 -11.25 4.80
N PHE A 231 9.88 -9.99 4.73
CA PHE A 231 8.80 -9.53 3.87
C PHE A 231 9.08 -8.13 3.32
N ASP A 232 9.06 -7.99 1.99
CA ASP A 232 9.14 -6.70 1.31
C ASP A 232 7.78 -6.35 0.71
N PHE A 233 7.15 -5.30 1.24
CA PHE A 233 5.88 -4.83 0.74
C PHE A 233 5.96 -4.30 -0.70
N ARG A 234 7.16 -3.98 -1.22
CA ARG A 234 7.36 -3.58 -2.62
C ARG A 234 7.41 -4.78 -3.56
N ARG A 235 7.70 -5.98 -3.04
CA ARG A 235 7.75 -7.25 -3.77
C ARG A 235 6.91 -8.31 -3.02
N PRO A 236 5.61 -8.10 -2.78
CA PRO A 236 4.84 -8.91 -1.83
C PRO A 236 4.66 -10.39 -2.24
N ALA A 237 4.77 -10.70 -3.54
CA ALA A 237 4.71 -12.07 -4.05
C ALA A 237 6.06 -12.81 -3.97
N TYR A 238 7.16 -12.09 -3.68
CA TYR A 238 8.49 -12.68 -3.64
C TYR A 238 8.74 -13.29 -2.25
N GLY A 239 8.93 -14.62 -2.21
CA GLY A 239 9.24 -15.32 -0.97
C GLY A 239 10.66 -15.00 -0.50
N LEU A 240 10.79 -14.12 0.49
CA LEU A 240 12.07 -13.74 1.06
C LEU A 240 12.49 -14.69 2.17
N PHE A 241 13.24 -15.72 1.78
CA PHE A 241 13.89 -16.65 2.70
C PHE A 241 15.39 -16.67 2.43
N HIS A 242 16.16 -16.18 3.41
CA HIS A 242 17.60 -16.19 3.37
C HIS A 242 18.13 -17.42 4.10
N THR A 243 18.44 -18.47 3.33
CA THR A 243 18.97 -19.72 3.89
C THR A 243 20.49 -19.79 3.75
N ALA A 244 21.14 -20.21 4.82
CA ALA A 244 22.50 -20.72 4.81
C ALA A 244 22.48 -22.17 5.30
N ASP A 245 23.06 -23.06 4.52
CA ASP A 245 23.18 -24.48 4.87
C ASP A 245 24.61 -24.98 4.67
N ARG A 246 24.88 -26.17 5.21
CA ARG A 246 26.20 -26.81 5.19
C ARG A 246 26.55 -27.46 3.86
N GLY A 247 25.59 -27.72 2.97
CA GLY A 247 25.76 -28.61 1.82
C GLY A 247 26.38 -29.97 2.19
N GLY A 248 25.58 -30.95 2.59
CA GLY A 248 26.05 -32.34 2.79
C GLY A 248 25.26 -33.15 3.82
N GLU A 249 24.90 -34.38 3.46
CA GLU A 249 24.13 -35.32 4.28
C GLU A 249 24.76 -35.55 5.65
N SER A 250 24.05 -35.18 6.70
CA SER A 250 24.40 -35.59 8.06
C SER A 250 23.82 -36.98 8.31
N GLY A 251 24.55 -38.02 7.91
CA GLY A 251 24.36 -39.39 8.39
C GLY A 251 22.91 -39.92 8.34
N GLY A 252 22.18 -39.66 7.25
CA GLY A 252 20.82 -40.15 7.05
C GLY A 252 19.72 -39.46 7.86
N ARG A 253 20.02 -38.35 8.56
CA ARG A 253 19.02 -37.56 9.29
C ARG A 253 18.78 -36.20 8.60
N ALA A 254 17.53 -35.75 8.60
CA ALA A 254 17.18 -34.43 8.07
C ALA A 254 18.02 -33.33 8.74
N PRO A 255 18.45 -32.30 7.99
CA PRO A 255 19.22 -31.19 8.55
C PRO A 255 18.43 -30.52 9.69
N LEU A 256 19.08 -30.31 10.84
CA LEU A 256 18.52 -29.54 11.95
C LEU A 256 18.48 -28.06 11.56
N GLU A 257 17.38 -27.64 10.96
CA GLU A 257 17.17 -26.25 10.56
C GLU A 257 16.70 -25.39 11.75
N GLN A 258 17.27 -24.18 11.85
CA GLN A 258 16.71 -23.09 12.64
C GLN A 258 16.05 -22.07 11.72
N PHE A 259 14.72 -21.95 11.80
CA PHE A 259 13.97 -20.91 11.09
C PHE A 259 13.66 -19.74 12.03
N VAL A 260 13.90 -18.51 11.58
CA VAL A 260 13.52 -17.29 12.30
C VAL A 260 12.90 -16.28 11.33
N TYR A 261 11.70 -15.79 11.64
CA TYR A 261 11.09 -14.69 10.89
C TYR A 261 11.56 -13.35 11.47
N ARG A 262 12.26 -12.54 10.67
CA ARG A 262 12.83 -11.24 11.04
C ARG A 262 12.61 -10.23 9.90
N PRO A 263 11.48 -9.50 9.92
CA PRO A 263 11.24 -8.42 8.97
C PRO A 263 12.39 -7.40 8.99
N GLY A 264 12.84 -6.98 7.80
CA GLY A 264 13.91 -6.01 7.61
C GLY A 264 15.33 -6.57 7.67
N SER A 265 15.50 -7.88 7.87
CA SER A 265 16.81 -8.54 7.92
C SER A 265 17.61 -8.45 6.61
N GLY A 266 16.92 -8.38 5.46
CA GLY A 266 17.51 -8.16 4.15
C GLY A 266 17.60 -6.69 3.76
N LEU A 267 17.06 -5.76 4.56
CA LEU A 267 16.97 -4.35 4.20
C LEU A 267 18.31 -3.63 4.44
N ALA A 268 18.93 -3.18 3.36
CA ALA A 268 20.19 -2.43 3.41
C ALA A 268 20.18 -1.28 2.39
N VAL A 269 20.94 -0.22 2.67
CA VAL A 269 21.14 0.90 1.74
C VAL A 269 21.91 0.40 0.53
N GLY A 270 21.26 0.41 -0.63
CA GLY A 270 21.88 -0.01 -1.88
C GLY A 270 22.95 0.97 -2.36
N SER A 271 23.97 0.47 -3.05
CA SER A 271 24.92 1.28 -3.80
C SER A 271 24.29 1.76 -5.11
N GLY A 272 23.42 2.77 -5.04
CA GLY A 272 23.06 3.67 -6.15
C GLY A 272 22.68 3.04 -7.51
N GLY A 273 22.06 1.85 -7.53
CA GLY A 273 21.47 1.27 -8.74
C GLY A 273 20.02 1.69 -8.89
N ALA A 274 19.60 2.10 -10.08
CA ALA A 274 18.20 2.36 -10.38
C ALA A 274 17.40 1.05 -10.21
N SER A 275 16.67 0.91 -9.11
CA SER A 275 15.67 -0.15 -8.98
C SER A 275 14.43 0.22 -9.79
N ASP A 276 13.71 -0.76 -10.32
CA ASP A 276 12.42 -0.55 -11.00
C ASP A 276 11.32 0.00 -10.06
N THR A 277 11.57 0.00 -8.75
CA THR A 277 10.71 0.66 -7.77
C THR A 277 11.14 2.12 -7.55
N PRO A 278 10.19 3.07 -7.53
CA PRO A 278 10.51 4.46 -7.22
C PRO A 278 11.20 4.58 -5.85
N ALA A 279 12.02 5.62 -5.70
CA ALA A 279 12.52 6.03 -4.39
C ALA A 279 11.73 7.27 -3.98
N ALA A 280 11.13 7.22 -2.79
CA ALA A 280 10.38 8.31 -2.16
C ALA A 280 11.12 9.65 -2.21
N ASP A 281 12.41 9.61 -1.89
CA ASP A 281 13.33 10.75 -1.90
C ASP A 281 14.79 10.25 -1.98
N ALA A 282 15.74 11.20 -2.00
CA ALA A 282 17.17 10.88 -1.98
C ALA A 282 17.65 10.22 -0.67
N LEU A 283 16.81 10.20 0.38
CA LEU A 283 17.14 9.71 1.71
C LEU A 283 16.70 8.25 1.93
N SER A 284 15.70 7.74 1.20
CA SER A 284 15.20 6.36 1.28
C SER A 284 15.74 5.46 0.18
N MET A 285 17.02 5.16 0.31
CA MET A 285 17.78 4.33 -0.62
C MET A 285 17.84 2.84 -0.25
N ALA A 286 17.25 2.43 0.88
CA ALA A 286 17.34 1.04 1.29
C ALA A 286 16.34 0.15 0.55
N ARG A 287 16.83 -1.02 0.18
CA ARG A 287 16.10 -2.05 -0.55
C ARG A 287 16.51 -3.40 0.00
N VAL A 288 15.70 -4.41 -0.27
CA VAL A 288 16.07 -5.78 0.07
C VAL A 288 17.28 -6.19 -0.77
N ASP A 289 18.36 -6.53 -0.09
CA ASP A 289 19.58 -7.10 -0.62
C ASP A 289 19.66 -8.55 -0.12
N GLU A 290 19.43 -9.49 -1.03
CA GLU A 290 19.42 -10.93 -0.69
C GLU A 290 20.80 -11.45 -0.30
N HIS A 291 21.88 -10.84 -0.80
CA HIS A 291 23.23 -11.20 -0.38
C HIS A 291 23.46 -10.76 1.06
N PHE A 292 23.02 -9.55 1.42
CA PHE A 292 23.05 -9.06 2.79
C PHE A 292 22.27 -9.99 3.73
N GLY A 293 21.02 -10.34 3.40
CA GLY A 293 20.21 -11.27 4.19
C GLY A 293 20.83 -12.67 4.32
N ARG A 294 21.39 -13.22 3.23
CA ARG A 294 22.07 -14.54 3.26
C ARG A 294 23.34 -14.52 4.12
N ARG A 295 24.05 -13.39 4.20
CA ARG A 295 25.21 -13.24 5.10
C ARG A 295 24.81 -13.25 6.57
N ALA A 296 23.68 -12.63 6.92
CA ALA A 296 23.15 -12.68 8.29
C ALA A 296 22.82 -14.13 8.69
N ALA A 297 22.14 -14.88 7.81
CA ALA A 297 21.86 -16.31 8.03
C ALA A 297 23.13 -17.14 8.16
N ARG A 298 24.14 -16.89 7.30
CA ARG A 298 25.44 -17.55 7.36
C ARG A 298 26.19 -17.26 8.66
N SER A 299 26.24 -16.01 9.09
CA SER A 299 26.94 -15.60 10.31
C SER A 299 26.32 -16.26 11.54
N ALA A 300 24.98 -16.34 11.60
CA ALA A 300 24.27 -17.05 12.66
C ALA A 300 24.57 -18.57 12.66
N LEU A 301 24.65 -19.20 11.48
CA LEU A 301 25.03 -20.61 11.36
C LEU A 301 26.48 -20.86 11.78
N GLU A 302 27.42 -20.01 11.35
CA GLU A 302 28.85 -20.15 11.62
C GLU A 302 29.20 -19.90 13.09
N GLY A 303 28.55 -18.93 13.76
CA GLY A 303 28.84 -18.59 15.16
C GLY A 303 28.57 -19.74 16.14
N GLN A 304 27.63 -20.62 15.80
CA GLN A 304 27.20 -21.75 16.65
C GLN A 304 27.90 -23.08 16.29
N ARG A 305 28.98 -23.03 15.50
CA ARG A 305 29.66 -24.21 14.96
C ARG A 305 31.17 -24.15 15.13
N GLY A 306 31.79 -25.32 15.16
CA GLY A 306 33.24 -25.46 15.20
C GLY A 306 33.67 -26.73 15.93
N LEU A 307 34.91 -27.16 15.70
CA LEU A 307 35.61 -27.99 16.67
C LEU A 307 36.23 -27.03 17.68
N GLU A 308 35.81 -27.13 18.93
CA GLU A 308 36.43 -26.42 20.04
C GLU A 308 37.56 -27.28 20.60
N VAL A 309 38.68 -26.65 20.90
CA VAL A 309 39.88 -27.27 21.45
C VAL A 309 40.20 -26.54 22.74
N GLU A 310 39.95 -27.18 23.86
CA GLU A 310 40.40 -26.72 25.17
C GLU A 310 41.82 -27.23 25.42
N LEU A 311 42.67 -26.41 26.01
CA LEU A 311 44.04 -26.78 26.35
C LEU A 311 44.52 -26.04 27.59
N GLN A 312 45.56 -26.59 28.22
CA GLN A 312 46.32 -25.93 29.27
C GLN A 312 47.72 -25.58 28.77
N SER A 313 48.27 -24.46 29.23
CA SER A 313 49.59 -23.98 28.84
C SER A 313 50.26 -23.20 29.97
N ASN A 314 51.58 -23.01 29.85
CA ASN A 314 52.39 -22.17 30.72
C ASN A 314 52.80 -20.83 30.07
N VAL A 315 52.19 -20.47 28.93
CA VAL A 315 52.46 -19.21 28.23
C VAL A 315 51.36 -18.17 28.48
N SER A 316 51.74 -16.89 28.53
CA SER A 316 50.80 -15.77 28.80
C SER A 316 50.11 -15.21 27.57
N PHE A 317 50.62 -15.47 26.37
CA PHE A 317 50.17 -14.82 25.13
C PHE A 317 48.89 -15.39 24.51
N LEU A 318 48.35 -16.48 25.04
CA LEU A 318 47.10 -17.05 24.55
C LEU A 318 45.95 -16.11 24.94
N ALA A 319 45.43 -15.39 23.95
CA ALA A 319 44.46 -14.31 24.09
C ALA A 319 43.42 -14.40 22.97
N PRO A 320 42.14 -14.06 23.22
CA PRO A 320 41.13 -14.02 22.16
C PRO A 320 41.61 -13.28 20.90
N GLY A 321 41.41 -13.87 19.72
CA GLY A 321 41.88 -13.34 18.44
C GLY A 321 43.30 -13.75 18.05
N THR A 322 44.09 -14.32 18.97
CA THR A 322 45.46 -14.78 18.68
C THR A 322 45.46 -16.12 17.94
N ALA A 323 46.25 -16.21 16.88
CA ALA A 323 46.53 -17.45 16.17
C ALA A 323 47.78 -18.16 16.73
N PHE A 324 47.70 -19.47 16.89
CA PHE A 324 48.82 -20.32 17.29
C PHE A 324 48.72 -21.71 16.66
N SER A 325 49.80 -22.49 16.76
CA SER A 325 49.86 -23.87 16.30
C SER A 325 50.45 -24.76 17.38
N ILE A 326 50.13 -26.05 17.34
CA ILE A 326 50.67 -27.06 18.25
C ILE A 326 51.63 -27.95 17.46
N SER A 327 52.78 -28.32 18.03
CA SER A 327 53.65 -29.39 17.49
C SER A 327 53.48 -30.68 18.29
N ASP A 328 53.85 -31.81 17.69
CA ASP A 328 53.93 -33.12 18.34
C ASP A 328 52.59 -33.69 18.88
N HIS A 329 51.46 -32.99 18.67
CA HIS A 329 50.14 -33.50 19.01
C HIS A 329 49.60 -34.47 17.92
N PRO A 330 49.16 -35.69 18.27
CA PRO A 330 48.78 -36.73 17.31
C PRO A 330 47.72 -36.34 16.26
N LYS A 331 46.85 -35.35 16.55
CA LYS A 331 45.74 -34.94 15.67
C LYS A 331 45.73 -33.47 15.27
N LEU A 332 46.52 -32.65 15.95
CA LEU A 332 46.49 -31.18 15.81
C LEU A 332 47.85 -30.59 15.41
N SER A 333 48.88 -31.43 15.30
CA SER A 333 50.17 -30.99 14.78
C SER A 333 50.02 -30.33 13.40
N GLY A 334 50.58 -29.13 13.25
CA GLY A 334 50.53 -28.34 12.01
C GLY A 334 49.18 -27.67 11.71
N LYS A 335 48.19 -27.76 12.60
CA LYS A 335 46.92 -27.06 12.47
C LYS A 335 46.96 -25.70 13.14
N ARG A 336 46.47 -24.67 12.44
CA ARG A 336 46.31 -23.32 12.99
C ARG A 336 45.02 -23.22 13.79
N LEU A 337 45.15 -22.73 15.02
CA LEU A 337 44.07 -22.55 15.98
C LEU A 337 43.98 -21.06 16.33
N ILE A 338 42.77 -20.57 16.55
CA ILE A 338 42.48 -19.21 17.02
C ILE A 338 41.89 -19.31 18.40
N VAL A 339 42.49 -18.62 19.37
CA VAL A 339 41.97 -18.54 20.73
C VAL A 339 40.65 -17.77 20.72
N THR A 340 39.61 -18.34 21.33
CA THR A 340 38.29 -17.73 21.49
C THR A 340 37.99 -17.36 22.94
N GLU A 341 38.61 -18.05 23.89
CA GLU A 341 38.55 -17.78 25.33
C GLU A 341 39.92 -18.06 25.96
N ALA A 342 40.32 -17.24 26.92
CA ALA A 342 41.50 -17.46 27.73
C ALA A 342 41.20 -17.18 29.21
N ARG A 343 41.67 -18.08 30.07
CA ARG A 343 41.68 -17.92 31.51
C ARG A 343 43.11 -18.08 32.02
N LEU A 344 43.67 -16.99 32.54
CA LEU A 344 45.02 -16.99 33.11
C LEU A 344 44.92 -16.92 34.63
N MET A 345 45.66 -17.77 35.33
CA MET A 345 45.70 -17.78 36.78
C MET A 345 47.14 -17.90 37.24
N GLY A 346 47.48 -17.20 38.31
CA GLY A 346 48.81 -17.33 38.88
C GLY A 346 48.96 -16.70 40.25
N GLN A 347 50.10 -17.01 40.86
CA GLN A 347 50.50 -16.52 42.18
C GLN A 347 51.85 -15.82 42.08
N PHE A 348 52.07 -14.87 42.99
CA PHE A 348 53.35 -14.16 43.12
C PHE A 348 54.54 -15.12 43.34
N THR A 349 54.31 -16.25 44.00
CA THR A 349 55.33 -17.27 44.31
C THR A 349 55.75 -18.13 43.12
N GLY A 350 55.22 -17.86 41.92
CA GLY A 350 55.73 -18.40 40.65
C GLY A 350 54.87 -19.48 40.00
N SER A 351 53.72 -19.85 40.57
CA SER A 351 52.77 -20.74 39.89
C SER A 351 51.98 -19.96 38.82
N PHE A 352 52.02 -20.42 37.58
CA PHE A 352 51.27 -19.84 36.46
C PHE A 352 50.59 -20.95 35.66
N SER A 353 49.33 -20.75 35.31
CA SER A 353 48.58 -21.64 34.42
C SER A 353 47.66 -20.84 33.52
N ALA A 354 47.69 -21.14 32.23
CA ALA A 354 46.75 -20.67 31.23
C ALA A 354 45.83 -21.82 30.81
N VAL A 355 44.53 -21.58 30.79
CA VAL A 355 43.54 -22.44 30.13
C VAL A 355 43.01 -21.66 28.94
N ALA A 356 43.02 -22.24 27.75
CA ALA A 356 42.53 -21.58 26.55
C ALA A 356 41.57 -22.49 25.78
N THR A 357 40.50 -21.89 25.27
CA THR A 357 39.62 -22.51 24.29
C THR A 357 39.94 -21.91 22.93
N ALA A 358 40.11 -22.75 21.92
CA ALA A 358 40.43 -22.34 20.58
C ALA A 358 39.56 -23.05 19.53
N ARG A 359 39.38 -22.41 18.37
CA ARG A 359 38.74 -23.01 17.20
C ARG A 359 39.73 -23.14 16.05
N HIS A 360 39.51 -24.15 15.20
CA HIS A 360 40.35 -24.34 14.03
C HIS A 360 40.16 -23.19 13.02
N ALA A 361 41.26 -22.62 12.52
CA ALA A 361 41.23 -21.47 11.60
C ALA A 361 40.57 -21.77 10.24
N SER A 362 40.30 -23.04 9.91
CA SER A 362 39.50 -23.39 8.71
C SER A 362 38.00 -23.22 8.89
N SER A 363 37.52 -22.96 10.11
CA SER A 363 36.12 -22.65 10.40
C SER A 363 36.00 -21.14 10.56
N ALA A 364 34.96 -20.55 9.97
CA ALA A 364 34.65 -19.15 10.24
C ALA A 364 34.32 -18.98 11.74
N ILE A 365 34.79 -17.88 12.33
CA ILE A 365 34.58 -17.56 13.73
C ILE A 365 33.76 -16.29 13.77
N ARG A 366 32.50 -16.42 14.16
CA ARG A 366 31.53 -15.34 14.27
C ARG A 366 30.97 -15.29 15.70
N PRO A 367 30.61 -14.10 16.20
CA PRO A 367 29.89 -13.99 17.46
C PRO A 367 28.52 -14.67 17.37
N ALA A 368 28.04 -15.20 18.49
CA ALA A 368 26.66 -15.66 18.57
C ALA A 368 25.70 -14.46 18.53
N PRO A 369 24.54 -14.55 17.84
CA PRO A 369 23.56 -13.47 17.85
C PRO A 369 23.01 -13.20 19.26
N THR A 370 22.97 -11.95 19.69
CA THR A 370 22.32 -11.55 20.94
C THR A 370 20.82 -11.29 20.76
N ALA A 371 20.08 -11.23 21.86
CA ALA A 371 18.65 -10.93 21.83
C ALA A 371 18.42 -9.47 21.41
N ARG A 372 17.39 -9.23 20.59
CA ARG A 372 16.97 -7.87 20.24
C ARG A 372 16.08 -7.28 21.34
N PRO A 373 16.12 -5.95 21.55
CA PRO A 373 15.08 -5.28 22.32
C PRO A 373 13.73 -5.50 21.64
N VAL A 374 12.69 -5.69 22.45
CA VAL A 374 11.32 -5.89 21.99
C VAL A 374 10.49 -4.71 22.46
N MET A 375 9.77 -4.09 21.53
CA MET A 375 8.80 -3.04 21.86
C MET A 375 7.67 -3.63 22.70
N PRO A 376 7.42 -3.13 23.92
CA PRO A 376 6.42 -3.70 24.82
C PRO A 376 4.98 -3.48 24.33
N GLY A 377 4.78 -2.55 23.40
CA GLY A 377 3.50 -2.27 22.77
C GLY A 377 3.55 -1.00 21.93
N MET A 378 2.37 -0.63 21.43
CA MET A 378 2.13 0.57 20.64
C MET A 378 2.57 1.84 21.36
N GLN A 379 3.11 2.79 20.59
CA GLN A 379 3.56 4.11 21.05
C GLN A 379 2.81 5.20 20.29
N SER A 380 2.78 6.44 20.82
CA SER A 380 2.39 7.60 20.02
C SER A 380 3.61 8.33 19.46
N ALA A 381 3.42 9.00 18.32
CA ALA A 381 4.43 9.82 17.66
C ALA A 381 3.75 10.96 16.89
N VAL A 382 4.52 12.00 16.57
CA VAL A 382 4.03 13.16 15.81
C VAL A 382 4.52 13.06 14.36
N ILE A 383 3.63 13.27 13.38
CA ILE A 383 4.02 13.32 11.96
C ILE A 383 4.94 14.52 11.72
N VAL A 384 6.03 14.29 10.99
CA VAL A 384 7.01 15.33 10.63
C VAL A 384 7.24 15.37 9.12
N GLY A 385 7.74 16.50 8.64
CA GLY A 385 8.06 16.74 7.25
C GLY A 385 8.93 17.99 7.09
N PRO A 386 9.30 18.35 5.85
CA PRO A 386 10.03 19.58 5.56
C PRO A 386 9.28 20.81 6.06
N SER A 387 10.04 21.84 6.43
CA SER A 387 9.47 23.10 6.89
C SER A 387 8.50 23.70 5.84
N GLY A 388 7.25 23.93 6.26
CA GLY A 388 6.20 24.50 5.42
C GLY A 388 5.31 23.48 4.72
N ASP A 389 5.67 22.18 4.74
CA ASP A 389 4.82 21.13 4.20
C ASP A 389 3.70 20.78 5.19
N GLU A 390 2.44 20.76 4.72
CA GLU A 390 1.32 20.19 5.48
C GLU A 390 1.22 18.67 5.30
N ILE A 391 1.61 18.16 4.13
CA ILE A 391 1.51 16.75 3.77
C ILE A 391 2.86 16.32 3.19
N HIS A 392 3.53 15.40 3.88
CA HIS A 392 4.81 14.84 3.45
C HIS A 392 4.68 13.31 3.35
N THR A 393 4.52 12.82 2.11
CA THR A 393 4.28 11.40 1.82
C THR A 393 5.07 10.92 0.61
N ASP A 394 5.24 9.61 0.51
CA ASP A 394 5.77 8.95 -0.69
C ASP A 394 4.70 8.26 -1.56
N GLU A 395 5.14 7.55 -2.61
CA GLU A 395 4.27 6.82 -3.55
C GLU A 395 3.44 5.69 -2.92
N PHE A 396 3.77 5.26 -1.70
CA PHE A 396 3.07 4.23 -0.95
C PHE A 396 2.17 4.80 0.16
N GLY A 397 2.04 6.13 0.26
CA GLY A 397 1.30 6.77 1.35
C GLY A 397 2.03 6.72 2.69
N ARG A 398 3.35 6.47 2.69
CA ARG A 398 4.15 6.43 3.91
C ARG A 398 4.44 7.84 4.39
N VAL A 399 4.60 8.00 5.70
CA VAL A 399 4.92 9.28 6.35
C VAL A 399 6.13 9.12 7.26
N ARG A 400 6.69 10.23 7.73
CA ARG A 400 7.75 10.23 8.76
C ARG A 400 7.19 10.74 10.06
N VAL A 401 7.79 10.29 11.18
CA VAL A 401 7.34 10.68 12.51
C VAL A 401 8.52 11.11 13.37
N GLN A 402 8.23 11.71 14.51
CA GLN A 402 9.16 11.80 15.63
C GLN A 402 8.52 11.19 16.87
N PHE A 403 9.21 10.22 17.46
CA PHE A 403 8.80 9.61 18.73
C PHE A 403 9.09 10.54 19.90
N HIS A 404 8.30 10.43 20.96
CA HIS A 404 8.46 11.28 22.15
C HIS A 404 9.75 11.00 22.94
N TRP A 405 10.29 9.78 22.83
CA TRP A 405 11.57 9.40 23.45
C TRP A 405 12.79 9.76 22.59
N ASP A 406 12.59 10.18 21.33
CA ASP A 406 13.69 10.59 20.46
C ASP A 406 14.14 12.01 20.80
N ARG A 407 15.26 12.07 21.54
CA ARG A 407 15.89 13.31 22.01
C ARG A 407 16.84 13.93 20.99
N GLU A 408 17.26 13.17 19.97
CA GLU A 408 18.19 13.65 18.94
C GLU A 408 17.46 14.17 17.69
N GLY A 409 16.20 13.77 17.50
CA GLY A 409 15.32 14.26 16.43
C GLY A 409 15.02 15.75 16.52
N SER A 410 14.94 16.40 15.36
CA SER A 410 14.76 17.87 15.22
C SER A 410 13.36 18.28 14.71
N PHE A 411 12.38 17.38 14.84
CA PHE A 411 11.00 17.52 14.34
C PHE A 411 10.91 17.88 12.86
N ASN A 412 11.66 17.16 12.02
CA ASN A 412 11.75 17.43 10.59
C ASN A 412 11.78 16.14 9.76
N GLU A 413 11.94 16.25 8.44
CA GLU A 413 11.97 15.11 7.52
C GLU A 413 13.13 14.12 7.77
N GLN A 414 14.06 14.40 8.68
CA GLN A 414 15.19 13.53 9.00
C GLN A 414 14.98 12.71 10.27
N SER A 415 13.90 12.91 11.03
CA SER A 415 13.70 12.25 12.33
C SER A 415 13.61 10.72 12.23
N THR A 416 12.86 10.18 11.25
CA THR A 416 12.72 8.72 11.06
C THR A 416 12.84 8.26 9.60
N CYS A 417 12.84 6.94 9.42
CA CYS A 417 12.51 6.31 8.14
C CYS A 417 11.05 6.56 7.74
N TRP A 418 10.66 6.06 6.57
CA TRP A 418 9.29 6.09 6.07
C TRP A 418 8.45 4.97 6.67
N LEU A 419 7.41 5.33 7.43
CA LEU A 419 6.46 4.43 8.08
C LEU A 419 5.24 4.22 7.19
N ARG A 420 4.82 2.97 7.01
CA ARG A 420 3.52 2.65 6.39
C ARG A 420 2.39 3.08 7.31
N VAL A 421 1.29 3.53 6.69
CA VAL A 421 0.07 3.95 7.38
C VAL A 421 -1.01 2.91 7.12
N SER A 422 -1.59 2.39 8.20
CA SER A 422 -2.79 1.57 8.13
C SER A 422 -3.97 2.43 7.70
N GLU A 423 -4.71 1.94 6.71
CA GLU A 423 -5.91 2.58 6.18
C GLU A 423 -7.13 1.70 6.50
N GLY A 424 -8.32 2.31 6.58
CA GLY A 424 -9.56 1.57 6.87
C GLY A 424 -9.94 0.56 5.78
N TRP A 425 -9.45 0.76 4.55
CA TRP A 425 -9.60 -0.18 3.44
C TRP A 425 -8.51 0.03 2.39
N GLY A 426 -7.58 -0.93 2.23
CA GLY A 426 -6.54 -0.89 1.20
C GLY A 426 -6.70 -2.00 0.15
N GLY A 427 -7.08 -1.64 -1.08
CA GLY A 427 -7.19 -2.54 -2.22
C GLY A 427 -6.20 -2.23 -3.34
N ALA A 428 -6.22 -3.03 -4.41
CA ALA A 428 -5.35 -2.84 -5.58
C ALA A 428 -5.82 -1.66 -6.45
N GLY A 429 -5.44 -0.44 -6.06
CA GLY A 429 -5.83 0.80 -6.75
C GLY A 429 -7.22 1.33 -6.37
N PHE A 430 -7.78 0.85 -5.26
CA PHE A 430 -9.07 1.31 -4.70
C PHE A 430 -9.04 1.20 -3.18
N GLY A 431 -9.93 1.90 -2.49
CA GLY A 431 -10.03 1.87 -1.04
C GLY A 431 -10.17 3.26 -0.43
N LEU A 432 -9.94 3.34 0.87
CA LEU A 432 -9.88 4.58 1.62
C LEU A 432 -8.42 5.03 1.72
N LEU A 433 -8.18 6.32 1.46
CA LEU A 433 -6.86 6.93 1.64
C LEU A 433 -7.06 8.26 2.36
N SER A 434 -6.56 8.35 3.58
CA SER A 434 -6.59 9.58 4.37
C SER A 434 -5.20 9.81 4.93
N LEU A 435 -4.35 10.58 4.25
CA LEU A 435 -2.98 10.75 4.70
C LEU A 435 -2.88 11.59 5.99
N PRO A 436 -2.15 11.13 7.03
CA PRO A 436 -1.77 11.96 8.17
C PRO A 436 -1.00 13.20 7.72
N ARG A 437 -1.24 14.34 8.38
CA ARG A 437 -0.56 15.61 8.09
C ARG A 437 0.52 15.91 9.11
N VAL A 438 1.50 16.73 8.73
CA VAL A 438 2.55 17.21 9.64
C VAL A 438 1.91 17.84 10.89
N GLY A 439 2.41 17.44 12.06
CA GLY A 439 1.87 17.85 13.36
C GLY A 439 0.75 16.98 13.92
N HIS A 440 0.17 16.05 13.14
CA HIS A 440 -0.81 15.09 13.68
C HIS A 440 -0.15 14.09 14.61
N GLU A 441 -0.84 13.72 15.68
CA GLU A 441 -0.47 12.59 16.54
C GLU A 441 -1.02 11.28 15.96
N VAL A 442 -0.14 10.28 15.88
CA VAL A 442 -0.45 8.94 15.36
C VAL A 442 -0.01 7.87 16.34
N LEU A 443 -0.65 6.71 16.23
CA LEU A 443 -0.30 5.52 16.97
C LEU A 443 0.57 4.61 16.10
N VAL A 444 1.73 4.24 16.61
CA VAL A 444 2.77 3.44 15.94
C VAL A 444 2.92 2.11 16.66
N ASP A 445 2.71 1.02 15.94
CA ASP A 445 3.03 -0.34 16.36
C ASP A 445 4.32 -0.81 15.67
N PHE A 446 4.85 -1.95 16.09
CA PHE A 446 6.15 -2.46 15.66
C PHE A 446 6.03 -3.91 15.23
N VAL A 447 6.35 -4.21 13.96
CA VAL A 447 6.15 -5.53 13.39
C VAL A 447 7.00 -6.56 14.15
N ALA A 448 6.35 -7.61 14.68
CA ALA A 448 6.97 -8.61 15.56
C ALA A 448 7.67 -8.01 16.81
N GLY A 449 7.25 -6.81 17.24
CA GLY A 449 7.87 -6.08 18.33
C GLY A 449 9.25 -5.51 18.00
N ASN A 450 9.68 -5.53 16.74
CA ASN A 450 11.00 -5.06 16.33
C ASN A 450 11.03 -3.51 16.27
N PRO A 451 11.84 -2.83 17.10
CA PRO A 451 11.95 -1.35 17.08
C PRO A 451 12.36 -0.78 15.71
N ASP A 452 13.05 -1.58 14.89
CA ASP A 452 13.50 -1.19 13.55
C ASP A 452 12.37 -1.19 12.50
N GLU A 453 11.20 -1.76 12.80
CA GLU A 453 10.09 -1.97 11.86
C GLU A 453 8.77 -1.30 12.32
N PRO A 454 8.75 0.04 12.42
CA PRO A 454 7.56 0.78 12.84
C PRO A 454 6.48 0.86 11.73
N ILE A 455 5.22 0.78 12.14
CA ILE A 455 4.04 0.94 11.28
C ILE A 455 2.96 1.75 12.01
N ILE A 456 2.35 2.71 11.33
CA ILE A 456 1.25 3.50 11.90
C ILE A 456 -0.04 2.68 11.81
N VAL A 457 -0.70 2.47 12.93
CA VAL A 457 -1.93 1.65 13.04
C VAL A 457 -3.16 2.45 13.42
N GLY A 458 -2.99 3.69 13.86
CA GLY A 458 -4.10 4.51 14.32
C GLY A 458 -3.77 6.00 14.41
N ARG A 459 -4.79 6.77 14.76
CA ARG A 459 -4.74 8.23 14.90
C ARG A 459 -5.55 8.62 16.12
N VAL A 460 -5.12 9.67 16.79
CA VAL A 460 -5.79 10.16 17.99
C VAL A 460 -5.99 11.66 17.90
N HIS A 461 -7.07 12.13 18.52
CA HIS A 461 -7.28 13.54 18.75
C HIS A 461 -6.52 13.96 20.01
N GLY A 462 -5.87 15.12 19.95
CA GLY A 462 -5.08 15.68 21.04
C GLY A 462 -5.33 17.19 21.21
N GLY A 463 -4.50 17.83 22.03
CA GLY A 463 -4.61 19.27 22.29
C GLY A 463 -4.37 20.15 21.05
N THR A 464 -3.54 19.67 20.12
CA THR A 464 -3.25 20.35 18.84
C THR A 464 -4.15 19.90 17.70
N THR A 465 -4.78 18.73 17.82
CA THR A 465 -5.68 18.12 16.81
C THR A 465 -7.03 17.75 17.44
N PRO A 466 -7.85 18.75 17.84
CA PRO A 466 -9.12 18.47 18.51
C PRO A 466 -10.11 17.74 17.59
N PRO A 467 -11.13 17.07 18.16
CA PRO A 467 -12.22 16.49 17.38
C PRO A 467 -12.92 17.53 16.49
N SER A 468 -13.37 17.12 15.30
CA SER A 468 -14.01 17.99 14.31
C SER A 468 -15.34 18.59 14.78
N PHE A 469 -15.99 17.95 15.75
CA PHE A 469 -17.22 18.43 16.38
C PHE A 469 -16.94 18.91 17.80
N GLY A 470 -17.60 19.98 18.23
CA GLY A 470 -17.54 20.49 19.60
C GLY A 470 -18.11 19.48 20.60
N LEU A 471 -17.24 18.62 21.14
CA LEU A 471 -17.56 17.63 22.16
C LEU A 471 -17.39 18.22 23.57
N PRO A 472 -18.19 17.77 24.57
CA PRO A 472 -19.20 16.71 24.48
C PRO A 472 -20.56 17.15 23.91
N GLY A 473 -20.74 18.42 23.51
CA GLY A 473 -22.04 18.97 23.13
C GLY A 473 -22.68 18.38 21.86
N LYS A 474 -21.87 17.97 20.87
CA LYS A 474 -22.31 17.36 19.60
C LYS A 474 -22.07 15.84 19.57
N ASN A 475 -22.39 15.14 20.65
CA ASN A 475 -22.10 13.71 20.82
C ASN A 475 -22.94 12.73 19.97
N SER A 476 -24.02 13.19 19.34
CA SER A 476 -24.82 12.39 18.40
C SER A 476 -24.32 12.44 16.95
N LYS A 477 -23.27 13.23 16.68
CA LYS A 477 -22.72 13.39 15.33
C LYS A 477 -21.59 12.41 15.05
N THR A 478 -21.66 11.77 13.89
CA THR A 478 -20.60 10.95 13.30
C THR A 478 -20.35 11.43 11.88
N GLY A 479 -19.08 11.52 11.45
CA GLY A 479 -18.82 11.97 10.10
C GLY A 479 -17.35 12.16 9.77
N TRP A 480 -17.11 12.63 8.55
CA TRP A 480 -15.81 12.97 8.03
C TRP A 480 -15.77 14.45 7.68
N THR A 481 -14.79 15.15 8.25
CA THR A 481 -14.50 16.55 7.95
C THR A 481 -13.07 16.63 7.43
N THR A 482 -12.89 17.22 6.26
CA THR A 482 -11.56 17.45 5.68
C THR A 482 -11.08 18.86 5.97
N GLN A 483 -9.92 19.24 5.45
CA GLN A 483 -9.46 20.62 5.45
C GLN A 483 -8.79 20.91 4.12
N SER A 484 -9.08 22.05 3.50
CA SER A 484 -8.40 22.49 2.29
C SER A 484 -6.90 22.58 2.54
N SER A 485 -6.09 22.13 1.57
CA SER A 485 -4.64 22.10 1.68
C SER A 485 -4.00 22.47 0.33
N PRO A 486 -2.87 23.21 0.31
CA PRO A 486 -2.23 23.85 1.45
C PRO A 486 -2.89 25.17 1.86
N GLY A 487 -2.74 25.58 3.13
CA GLY A 487 -3.07 26.90 3.67
C GLY A 487 -4.55 27.29 3.58
N GLY A 488 -5.46 26.31 3.57
CA GLY A 488 -6.87 26.54 3.29
C GLY A 488 -7.75 26.58 4.52
N ASP A 489 -8.62 27.60 4.59
CA ASP A 489 -9.61 27.77 5.66
C ASP A 489 -10.95 27.04 5.40
N GLY A 490 -11.04 26.30 4.30
CA GLY A 490 -12.23 25.58 3.85
C GLY A 490 -12.25 24.10 4.20
N PHE A 491 -13.40 23.45 4.08
CA PHE A 491 -13.53 22.01 4.30
C PHE A 491 -14.71 21.37 3.55
N HIS A 492 -14.55 20.10 3.22
CA HIS A 492 -15.67 19.23 2.84
C HIS A 492 -16.16 18.46 4.06
N GLU A 493 -17.45 18.15 4.11
CA GLU A 493 -18.06 17.45 5.24
C GLU A 493 -19.12 16.45 4.76
N LEU A 494 -19.09 15.25 5.35
CA LEU A 494 -20.19 14.29 5.33
C LEU A 494 -20.49 13.91 6.78
N THR A 495 -21.69 14.24 7.25
CA THR A 495 -22.09 14.07 8.65
C THR A 495 -23.45 13.40 8.76
N PHE A 496 -23.56 12.50 9.73
CA PHE A 496 -24.77 11.86 10.22
C PHE A 496 -25.01 12.37 11.64
N ASP A 497 -26.17 12.97 11.90
CA ASP A 497 -26.63 13.33 13.24
C ASP A 497 -27.73 12.36 13.64
N ASP A 498 -27.45 11.50 14.61
CA ASP A 498 -28.38 10.46 15.07
C ASP A 498 -29.27 10.93 16.23
N LYS A 499 -29.39 12.25 16.41
CA LYS A 499 -30.26 12.81 17.44
C LYS A 499 -31.73 12.51 17.11
N LYS A 500 -32.34 11.64 17.91
CA LYS A 500 -33.71 11.19 17.74
C LYS A 500 -34.71 12.34 17.51
N GLY A 501 -35.47 12.24 16.42
CA GLY A 501 -36.46 13.23 15.98
C GLY A 501 -35.86 14.50 15.34
N GLN A 502 -34.54 14.53 15.17
CA GLN A 502 -33.77 15.60 14.54
C GLN A 502 -32.65 15.00 13.66
N GLU A 503 -32.88 13.78 13.15
CA GLU A 503 -31.89 13.05 12.35
C GLU A 503 -31.55 13.82 11.08
N LEU A 504 -30.26 13.91 10.76
CA LEU A 504 -29.78 14.70 9.62
C LEU A 504 -28.60 14.02 8.94
N ILE A 505 -28.67 13.89 7.63
CA ILE A 505 -27.50 13.69 6.77
C ILE A 505 -27.13 15.05 6.18
N PHE A 506 -25.90 15.50 6.43
CA PHE A 506 -25.37 16.76 5.91
C PHE A 506 -24.18 16.50 5.00
N ILE A 507 -24.28 16.98 3.76
CA ILE A 507 -23.21 16.92 2.77
C ILE A 507 -22.84 18.35 2.40
N ARG A 508 -21.57 18.71 2.60
CA ARG A 508 -21.01 20.01 2.23
C ARG A 508 -19.82 19.82 1.30
N SER A 509 -19.85 20.51 0.16
CA SER A 509 -18.66 20.75 -0.64
C SER A 509 -18.15 22.17 -0.44
N GLN A 510 -16.84 22.34 -0.25
CA GLN A 510 -16.21 23.66 -0.17
C GLN A 510 -16.21 24.38 -1.54
N LYS A 511 -16.27 23.61 -2.63
CA LYS A 511 -16.23 24.13 -3.99
C LYS A 511 -17.16 23.32 -4.89
N ASP A 512 -16.62 22.50 -5.79
CA ASP A 512 -17.40 21.76 -6.77
C ASP A 512 -17.99 20.48 -6.15
N PHE A 513 -19.22 20.12 -6.52
CA PHE A 513 -19.85 18.83 -6.20
C PHE A 513 -20.25 18.16 -7.51
N LEU A 514 -19.63 17.03 -7.83
CA LEU A 514 -19.86 16.29 -9.06
C LEU A 514 -20.41 14.90 -8.71
N GLY A 515 -21.66 14.64 -9.09
CA GLY A 515 -22.28 13.31 -9.03
C GLY A 515 -22.27 12.67 -10.42
N ALA A 516 -21.94 11.38 -10.49
CA ALA A 516 -21.97 10.62 -11.74
C ALA A 516 -22.60 9.23 -11.49
N ILE A 517 -23.83 9.06 -11.97
CA ILE A 517 -24.58 7.80 -11.88
C ILE A 517 -24.50 7.11 -13.24
N GLN A 518 -24.01 5.88 -13.27
CA GLN A 518 -23.76 5.16 -14.52
C GLN A 518 -24.97 4.39 -15.06
N ASN A 519 -26.05 4.28 -14.29
CA ASN A 519 -27.24 3.54 -14.68
C ASN A 519 -28.52 4.27 -14.31
N GLU A 520 -28.92 4.23 -13.04
CA GLU A 520 -30.21 4.74 -12.59
C GLU A 520 -30.06 5.46 -11.24
N GLU A 521 -30.67 6.63 -11.12
CA GLU A 521 -30.78 7.41 -9.89
C GLU A 521 -32.25 7.44 -9.45
N GLN A 522 -32.53 7.11 -8.20
CA GLN A 522 -33.86 7.15 -7.62
C GLN A 522 -33.86 7.99 -6.34
N GLU A 523 -34.74 8.99 -6.28
CA GLU A 523 -34.94 9.84 -5.10
C GLU A 523 -36.39 9.75 -4.62
N SER A 524 -36.59 9.49 -3.33
CA SER A 524 -37.91 9.48 -2.69
C SER A 524 -37.88 10.35 -1.44
N VAL A 525 -38.71 11.40 -1.42
CA VAL A 525 -38.79 12.36 -0.34
C VAL A 525 -40.18 12.29 0.28
N GLY A 526 -40.27 11.91 1.56
CA GLY A 526 -41.55 11.70 2.25
C GLY A 526 -42.29 12.98 2.64
N ARG A 527 -41.61 14.14 2.59
CA ARG A 527 -42.18 15.47 2.84
C ARG A 527 -41.78 16.42 1.71
N ASP A 528 -40.89 17.37 1.98
CA ASP A 528 -40.58 18.46 1.06
C ASP A 528 -39.16 18.36 0.50
N ARG A 529 -39.00 18.63 -0.80
CA ARG A 529 -37.70 18.82 -1.47
C ARG A 529 -37.55 20.29 -1.84
N VAL A 530 -36.52 20.95 -1.31
CA VAL A 530 -36.22 22.37 -1.57
C VAL A 530 -34.85 22.51 -2.20
N GLY A 531 -34.78 23.14 -3.37
CA GLY A 531 -33.53 23.42 -4.09
C GLY A 531 -33.37 24.91 -4.40
N GLN A 532 -32.17 25.45 -4.19
CA GLN A 532 -31.84 26.83 -4.51
C GLN A 532 -30.57 26.88 -5.37
N ILE A 533 -30.67 27.47 -6.56
CA ILE A 533 -29.56 27.66 -7.48
C ILE A 533 -29.26 29.16 -7.56
N GLY A 534 -28.03 29.54 -7.21
CA GLY A 534 -27.65 30.95 -7.12
C GLY A 534 -27.42 31.65 -8.47
N VAL A 535 -27.10 30.89 -9.53
CA VAL A 535 -26.80 31.45 -10.86
C VAL A 535 -27.61 30.74 -11.95
N ASN A 536 -27.14 29.60 -12.47
CA ASN A 536 -27.76 28.90 -13.60
C ASN A 536 -28.03 27.44 -13.27
N MET A 537 -29.20 26.96 -13.68
CA MET A 537 -29.53 25.53 -13.73
C MET A 537 -29.64 25.11 -15.20
N THR A 538 -29.04 23.97 -15.55
CA THR A 538 -29.14 23.38 -16.89
C THR A 538 -29.46 21.91 -16.74
N THR A 539 -30.54 21.48 -17.38
CA THR A 539 -30.99 20.08 -17.42
C THR A 539 -31.00 19.63 -18.87
N ALA A 540 -30.36 18.50 -19.16
CA ALA A 540 -30.38 17.87 -20.47
C ALA A 540 -30.80 16.41 -20.29
N VAL A 541 -31.95 16.05 -20.86
CA VAL A 541 -32.49 14.69 -20.85
C VAL A 541 -32.39 14.13 -22.26
N GLY A 542 -31.77 12.96 -22.41
CA GLY A 542 -31.48 12.37 -23.72
C GLY A 542 -32.72 11.80 -24.42
N GLU A 543 -33.71 11.36 -23.65
CA GLU A 543 -34.97 10.81 -24.15
C GLU A 543 -36.16 11.60 -23.60
N ASN A 544 -36.86 11.07 -22.59
CA ASN A 544 -38.11 11.64 -22.09
C ASN A 544 -37.91 12.30 -20.73
N ASP A 545 -38.36 13.56 -20.61
CA ASP A 545 -38.52 14.25 -19.33
C ASP A 545 -40.03 14.33 -19.02
N ALA A 546 -40.45 13.70 -17.92
CA ALA A 546 -41.85 13.62 -17.51
C ALA A 546 -42.00 14.08 -16.06
N LEU A 547 -42.87 15.06 -15.83
CA LEU A 547 -43.22 15.58 -14.52
C LEU A 547 -44.70 15.36 -14.24
N GLU A 548 -45.01 14.57 -13.22
CA GLU A 548 -46.37 14.38 -12.73
C GLU A 548 -46.53 15.08 -11.37
N ALA A 549 -47.44 16.05 -11.30
CA ALA A 549 -47.79 16.74 -10.06
C ALA A 549 -49.28 16.48 -9.74
N SER A 550 -49.58 15.99 -8.54
CA SER A 550 -50.94 15.57 -8.16
C SER A 550 -51.91 16.72 -7.87
N ALA A 551 -51.39 17.92 -7.60
CA ALA A 551 -52.21 19.09 -7.24
C ALA A 551 -51.93 20.30 -8.13
N PHE A 552 -50.72 20.86 -8.05
CA PHE A 552 -50.40 22.13 -8.71
C PHE A 552 -48.92 22.21 -9.09
N SER A 553 -48.65 22.69 -10.29
CA SER A 553 -47.31 23.09 -10.74
C SER A 553 -47.38 24.55 -11.19
N ALA A 554 -46.55 25.41 -10.62
CA ALA A 554 -46.44 26.81 -11.02
C ALA A 554 -44.99 27.22 -11.21
N VAL A 555 -44.74 27.91 -12.32
CA VAL A 555 -43.50 28.60 -12.61
C VAL A 555 -43.74 30.09 -12.38
N MET A 556 -43.22 30.62 -11.27
CA MET A 556 -43.37 32.03 -10.90
C MET A 556 -42.03 32.75 -11.08
N GLY A 557 -41.94 33.70 -12.03
CA GLY A 557 -40.71 34.47 -12.23
C GLY A 557 -40.94 35.77 -13.01
N LYS A 558 -40.15 36.82 -12.70
CA LYS A 558 -39.90 37.92 -13.64
C LYS A 558 -39.05 37.35 -14.78
N VAL A 559 -39.69 36.80 -15.79
CA VAL A 559 -39.01 36.27 -16.98
C VAL A 559 -38.55 37.47 -17.81
N GLY A 560 -37.28 37.87 -17.61
CA GLY A 560 -36.73 39.12 -18.16
C GLY A 560 -36.52 39.12 -19.67
N ASN A 561 -36.42 37.96 -20.31
CA ASN A 561 -36.38 37.76 -21.76
C ASN A 561 -36.69 36.29 -22.05
N VAL A 562 -37.78 36.01 -22.76
CA VAL A 562 -37.97 34.72 -23.43
C VAL A 562 -37.37 34.88 -24.83
N GLU A 563 -36.22 34.27 -25.09
CA GLU A 563 -35.71 34.14 -26.45
C GLU A 563 -35.52 32.66 -26.80
N ASN A 564 -36.25 32.25 -27.83
CA ASN A 564 -36.02 31.11 -28.71
C ASN A 564 -36.04 29.70 -28.12
N ILE A 565 -37.14 28.99 -28.35
CA ILE A 565 -37.07 27.55 -28.67
C ILE A 565 -36.32 27.42 -30.00
N GLN A 566 -34.99 27.45 -29.97
CA GLN A 566 -34.17 27.10 -31.12
C GLN A 566 -33.97 25.59 -31.11
N ASN A 567 -34.67 24.93 -32.03
CA ASN A 567 -34.49 23.52 -32.33
C ASN A 567 -33.08 23.34 -32.96
N MET A 568 -32.06 23.10 -32.15
CA MET A 568 -30.72 22.71 -32.61
C MET A 568 -30.67 21.19 -32.90
N GLY A 569 -31.67 20.69 -33.62
CA GLY A 569 -31.56 19.44 -34.36
C GLY A 569 -31.14 19.77 -35.78
N ALA A 570 -30.02 19.20 -36.23
CA ALA A 570 -29.56 19.35 -37.60
C ALA A 570 -30.72 19.13 -38.60
N ALA A 571 -30.80 20.01 -39.59
CA ALA A 571 -31.76 19.93 -40.68
C ALA A 571 -31.74 18.53 -41.34
N SER A 572 -32.75 17.71 -41.06
CA SER A 572 -33.41 16.83 -42.04
C SER A 572 -34.57 16.08 -41.37
N SER A 573 -35.76 16.18 -41.98
CA SER A 573 -37.07 15.65 -41.56
C SER A 573 -37.72 16.34 -40.34
N ALA A 574 -38.64 17.26 -40.64
CA ALA A 574 -39.55 17.84 -39.67
C ALA A 574 -40.51 16.76 -39.14
N ALA A 575 -40.15 16.13 -38.02
CA ALA A 575 -41.16 15.52 -37.15
C ALA A 575 -42.04 16.67 -36.63
N THR A 576 -43.33 16.64 -36.95
CA THR A 576 -44.30 17.61 -36.48
C THR A 576 -44.50 17.40 -34.98
N LEU A 577 -43.65 18.04 -34.17
CA LEU A 577 -43.81 18.12 -32.72
C LEU A 577 -45.17 18.78 -32.46
N THR A 578 -46.12 18.01 -31.94
CA THR A 578 -47.43 18.52 -31.56
C THR A 578 -47.39 18.86 -30.07
N LEU A 579 -47.42 20.13 -29.72
CA LEU A 579 -47.72 20.55 -28.35
C LEU A 579 -49.23 20.34 -28.12
N ARG A 580 -49.59 19.47 -27.16
CA ARG A 580 -50.98 19.29 -26.72
C ARG A 580 -51.08 19.70 -25.26
N GLU A 581 -51.84 20.76 -25.01
CA GLU A 581 -52.16 21.21 -23.66
C GLU A 581 -53.63 20.86 -23.39
N MET A 582 -53.86 19.94 -22.45
CA MET A 582 -55.19 19.47 -22.08
C MET A 582 -55.50 19.98 -20.67
N VAL A 583 -56.29 21.05 -20.57
CA VAL A 583 -56.68 21.65 -19.29
C VAL A 583 -58.19 21.52 -19.12
N PRO A 584 -58.68 20.87 -18.04
CA PRO A 584 -60.11 20.85 -17.73
C PRO A 584 -60.54 22.24 -17.26
N GLY A 585 -61.42 22.90 -18.01
CA GLY A 585 -62.04 24.18 -17.64
C GLY A 585 -61.53 25.38 -18.43
N LYS A 586 -60.35 25.92 -18.07
CA LYS A 586 -59.90 27.22 -18.59
C LYS A 586 -58.40 27.28 -18.89
N ILE A 587 -58.06 27.71 -20.11
CA ILE A 587 -56.71 28.18 -20.48
C ILE A 587 -56.75 29.70 -20.62
N THR A 588 -55.79 30.41 -20.03
CA THR A 588 -55.67 31.88 -20.15
C THR A 588 -54.25 32.26 -20.53
N LEU A 589 -54.11 32.92 -21.66
CA LEU A 589 -52.87 33.54 -22.12
C LEU A 589 -53.04 35.05 -22.02
N SER A 590 -52.25 35.72 -21.17
CA SER A 590 -52.34 37.17 -20.99
C SER A 590 -50.99 37.83 -21.19
N THR A 591 -50.97 38.93 -21.93
CA THR A 591 -49.79 39.76 -22.16
C THR A 591 -50.13 41.22 -21.89
N GLY A 592 -50.10 41.66 -20.63
CA GLY A 592 -50.27 43.07 -20.22
C GLY A 592 -51.63 43.70 -20.53
N GLY A 593 -51.98 43.86 -21.81
CA GLY A 593 -53.25 44.42 -22.32
C GLY A 593 -53.90 43.59 -23.45
N THR A 594 -53.57 42.31 -23.57
CA THR A 594 -54.28 41.36 -24.44
C THR A 594 -54.45 40.04 -23.71
N VAL A 595 -55.63 39.44 -23.83
CA VAL A 595 -55.97 38.16 -23.21
C VAL A 595 -56.64 37.25 -24.23
N VAL A 596 -56.17 36.02 -24.31
CA VAL A 596 -56.83 34.92 -25.02
C VAL A 596 -57.26 33.90 -23.97
N GLN A 597 -58.55 33.57 -23.90
CA GLN A 597 -59.07 32.54 -23.01
C GLN A 597 -59.80 31.48 -23.81
N LEU A 598 -59.50 30.22 -23.50
CA LEU A 598 -60.30 29.07 -23.93
C LEU A 598 -61.06 28.63 -22.68
N ILE A 599 -62.37 28.71 -22.71
CA ILE A 599 -63.25 28.34 -21.59
C ILE A 599 -64.29 27.39 -22.16
N ASP A 600 -64.26 26.13 -21.74
CA ASP A 600 -65.14 25.08 -22.26
C ASP A 600 -65.13 24.98 -23.80
N ASP A 601 -66.19 25.43 -24.48
CA ASP A 601 -66.35 25.45 -25.94
C ASP A 601 -66.22 26.84 -26.58
N GLU A 602 -65.85 27.87 -25.80
CA GLU A 602 -65.77 29.26 -26.24
C GLU A 602 -64.33 29.80 -26.29
N ILE A 603 -64.08 30.67 -27.27
CA ILE A 603 -62.80 31.38 -27.44
C ILE A 603 -63.02 32.88 -27.22
N TYR A 604 -62.40 33.41 -26.16
CA TYR A 604 -62.41 34.84 -25.85
C TYR A 604 -61.08 35.46 -26.28
N ILE A 605 -61.13 36.51 -27.10
CA ILE A 605 -59.96 37.31 -27.46
C ILE A 605 -60.26 38.77 -27.17
N THR A 606 -59.61 39.33 -26.15
CA THR A 606 -59.75 40.73 -25.76
C THR A 606 -58.42 41.46 -25.93
N ALA A 607 -58.45 42.63 -26.57
CA ALA A 607 -57.30 43.52 -26.69
C ALA A 607 -57.72 44.94 -26.30
N ASP A 608 -56.95 45.60 -25.46
CA ASP A 608 -57.32 46.91 -24.88
C ASP A 608 -57.45 48.02 -25.94
N GLU A 609 -56.67 47.95 -27.03
CA GLU A 609 -56.70 48.97 -28.09
C GLU A 609 -57.28 48.45 -29.42
N THR A 610 -56.65 47.46 -30.05
CA THR A 610 -57.07 47.01 -31.39
C THR A 610 -56.77 45.54 -31.60
N LEU A 611 -57.81 44.77 -31.93
CA LEU A 611 -57.68 43.41 -32.44
C LEU A 611 -57.48 43.43 -33.96
N LYS A 612 -56.32 43.00 -34.45
CA LYS A 612 -56.00 42.93 -35.89
C LYS A 612 -55.88 41.47 -36.33
N ILE A 613 -56.79 41.02 -37.19
CA ILE A 613 -56.74 39.69 -37.83
C ILE A 613 -56.38 39.89 -39.31
N LYS A 614 -55.30 39.27 -39.79
CA LYS A 614 -54.79 39.44 -41.17
C LYS A 614 -54.51 38.08 -41.81
N GLY A 615 -54.95 37.90 -43.05
CA GLY A 615 -54.69 36.71 -43.87
C GLY A 615 -55.06 36.97 -45.34
N LYS A 616 -54.60 36.11 -46.26
CA LYS A 616 -55.02 36.17 -47.69
C LYS A 616 -56.53 35.94 -47.86
N LEU A 617 -57.13 35.15 -46.95
CA LEU A 617 -58.55 34.92 -46.78
C LEU A 617 -58.79 34.77 -45.26
N VAL A 618 -59.73 35.50 -44.70
CA VAL A 618 -60.21 35.31 -43.32
C VAL A 618 -61.63 34.77 -43.47
N ASP A 619 -61.79 33.47 -43.27
CA ASP A 619 -63.08 32.79 -43.34
C ASP A 619 -63.60 32.57 -41.93
N VAL A 620 -64.71 33.22 -41.59
CA VAL A 620 -65.37 33.12 -40.27
C VAL A 620 -66.66 32.33 -40.48
N GLN A 621 -66.56 31.01 -40.29
CA GLN A 621 -67.69 30.10 -40.40
C GLN A 621 -68.40 30.01 -39.06
N GLY A 622 -69.29 30.96 -38.79
CA GLY A 622 -70.21 30.86 -37.66
C GLY A 622 -71.40 29.95 -37.97
N GLY A 623 -72.11 29.51 -36.93
CA GLY A 623 -73.51 29.09 -37.06
C GLY A 623 -74.41 30.26 -37.53
N PRO A 624 -75.72 30.27 -37.23
CA PRO A 624 -76.65 31.25 -37.80
C PRO A 624 -76.36 32.74 -37.51
N PHE A 625 -75.38 33.08 -36.66
CA PHE A 625 -75.04 34.47 -36.31
C PHE A 625 -73.52 34.68 -36.21
N VAL A 626 -73.00 35.65 -36.96
CA VAL A 626 -71.66 36.25 -36.81
C VAL A 626 -71.85 37.75 -36.64
N HIS A 627 -71.58 38.29 -35.44
CA HIS A 627 -71.71 39.72 -35.17
C HIS A 627 -70.34 40.40 -35.30
N LEU A 628 -70.18 41.24 -36.33
CA LEU A 628 -69.00 42.09 -36.54
C LEU A 628 -69.43 43.56 -36.37
N ASN A 629 -68.88 44.25 -35.37
CA ASN A 629 -69.14 45.67 -35.07
C ASN A 629 -70.62 46.09 -34.87
N PRO A 630 -71.24 45.83 -33.71
CA PRO A 630 -72.33 46.67 -33.22
C PRO A 630 -71.77 47.81 -32.33
N PRO A 631 -72.32 49.04 -32.38
CA PRO A 631 -71.86 50.15 -31.57
C PRO A 631 -72.41 50.10 -30.14
N GLY A 632 -71.54 50.41 -29.18
CA GLY A 632 -71.80 51.37 -28.10
C GLY A 632 -72.73 50.98 -26.93
N GLU A 633 -72.09 50.89 -25.76
CA GLU A 633 -72.61 51.13 -24.40
C GLU A 633 -73.54 50.10 -23.75
N LEU A 634 -73.07 49.52 -22.64
CA LEU A 634 -73.62 49.84 -21.32
C LEU A 634 -72.53 49.70 -20.25
N ALA A 635 -72.27 50.82 -19.59
CA ALA A 635 -71.51 50.91 -18.36
C ALA A 635 -72.33 50.41 -17.17
N GLY A 636 -71.63 49.86 -16.17
CA GLY A 636 -72.12 49.71 -14.80
C GLY A 636 -72.74 48.34 -14.51
N GLU A 637 -72.06 47.49 -13.76
CA GLU A 637 -72.05 47.48 -12.29
C GLU A 637 -71.20 46.29 -11.80
N GLU A 638 -70.35 46.53 -10.81
CA GLU A 638 -69.67 45.47 -10.06
C GLU A 638 -70.72 44.55 -9.38
N PRO A 639 -70.66 43.23 -9.55
CA PRO A 639 -71.46 42.35 -8.72
C PRO A 639 -70.81 42.24 -7.34
N LYS A 640 -71.50 42.84 -6.36
CA LYS A 640 -71.31 42.57 -4.94
C LYS A 640 -71.37 41.06 -4.68
N LYS A 641 -70.44 40.59 -3.86
CA LYS A 641 -70.56 39.36 -3.06
C LYS A 641 -71.92 39.34 -2.34
N ASN A 642 -72.66 38.26 -2.52
CA ASN A 642 -73.52 37.60 -1.53
C ASN A 642 -73.51 36.10 -1.93
N GLU A 643 -72.86 35.23 -1.17
CA GLU A 643 -73.46 34.44 -0.09
C GLU A 643 -74.63 33.54 -0.53
N GLN A 644 -74.30 32.25 -0.67
CA GLN A 644 -75.11 31.04 -0.47
C GLN A 644 -76.40 30.87 -1.30
N GLU A 645 -76.28 30.17 -2.42
CA GLU A 645 -77.33 29.27 -2.91
C GLU A 645 -76.74 27.87 -3.08
N GLY A 646 -77.31 26.88 -2.39
CA GLY A 646 -76.92 25.48 -2.49
C GLY A 646 -77.39 24.90 -3.82
N HIS A 647 -76.53 24.12 -4.48
CA HIS A 647 -76.89 23.46 -5.73
C HIS A 647 -77.86 22.31 -5.44
N VAL A 648 -78.85 22.12 -6.31
CA VAL A 648 -79.87 21.08 -6.15
C VAL A 648 -79.97 20.29 -7.44
N VAL A 649 -79.85 18.96 -7.33
CA VAL A 649 -80.02 18.02 -8.45
C VAL A 649 -81.30 17.24 -8.23
N TRP A 650 -82.15 17.13 -9.25
CA TRP A 650 -83.41 16.40 -9.16
C TRP A 650 -83.59 15.43 -10.33
N PHE A 651 -84.35 14.35 -10.06
CA PHE A 651 -84.61 13.30 -11.02
C PHE A 651 -86.09 12.95 -11.04
N GLU A 652 -86.62 12.59 -12.21
CA GLU A 652 -87.98 12.06 -12.38
C GLU A 652 -87.91 10.63 -12.96
N LEU A 653 -88.38 9.66 -12.18
CA LEU A 653 -88.34 8.24 -12.49
C LEU A 653 -89.69 7.76 -13.01
N ARG A 654 -89.68 7.22 -14.22
CA ARG A 654 -90.84 6.64 -14.89
C ARG A 654 -90.56 5.20 -15.31
N ASP A 655 -91.59 4.37 -15.33
CA ASP A 655 -91.51 3.00 -15.82
C ASP A 655 -91.41 2.94 -17.35
N LYS A 656 -91.22 1.71 -17.89
CA LYS A 656 -91.14 1.47 -19.34
C LYS A 656 -92.39 1.91 -20.14
N ASN A 657 -93.51 2.19 -19.47
CA ASN A 657 -94.75 2.70 -20.04
C ASN A 657 -94.97 4.20 -19.76
N ARG A 658 -93.92 4.91 -19.30
CA ARG A 658 -93.90 6.33 -18.92
C ARG A 658 -94.79 6.70 -17.71
N LYS A 659 -95.20 5.74 -16.86
CA LYS A 659 -95.91 6.06 -15.60
C LYS A 659 -94.91 6.40 -14.48
N PRO A 660 -95.20 7.39 -13.61
CA PRO A 660 -94.30 7.73 -12.51
C PRO A 660 -94.18 6.61 -11.48
N ILE A 661 -92.99 6.43 -10.89
CA ILE A 661 -92.71 5.40 -9.88
C ILE A 661 -92.54 6.05 -8.50
N PRO A 662 -93.57 6.05 -7.62
CA PRO A 662 -93.49 6.66 -6.29
C PRO A 662 -92.83 5.75 -5.24
N ASN A 663 -92.32 6.35 -4.16
CA ASN A 663 -91.71 5.71 -2.98
C ASN A 663 -90.46 4.86 -3.24
N LEU A 664 -89.74 5.12 -4.33
CA LEU A 664 -88.52 4.41 -4.69
C LEU A 664 -87.32 5.03 -3.97
N GLU A 665 -86.56 4.22 -3.23
CA GLU A 665 -85.35 4.67 -2.51
C GLU A 665 -84.20 4.93 -3.49
N CYS A 666 -83.64 6.13 -3.46
CA CYS A 666 -82.57 6.57 -4.33
C CYS A 666 -81.53 7.38 -3.54
N TYR A 667 -80.29 7.39 -4.00
CA TYR A 667 -79.24 8.29 -3.53
C TYR A 667 -78.34 8.69 -4.71
N VAL A 668 -77.58 9.77 -4.58
CA VAL A 668 -76.65 10.21 -5.63
C VAL A 668 -75.20 9.92 -5.23
N GLU A 669 -74.41 9.50 -6.22
CA GLU A 669 -72.95 9.33 -6.10
C GLU A 669 -72.26 10.35 -7.00
N GLU A 670 -71.34 11.12 -6.42
CA GLU A 670 -70.44 12.01 -7.15
C GLU A 670 -69.27 11.21 -7.75
N GLU A 671 -68.72 11.63 -8.89
CA GLU A 671 -67.62 10.96 -9.62
C GLU A 671 -66.26 10.94 -8.88
N GLY A 672 -66.27 11.16 -7.55
CA GLY A 672 -65.15 11.05 -6.60
C GLY A 672 -65.49 10.26 -5.32
N GLY A 673 -66.63 9.55 -5.28
CA GLY A 673 -66.96 8.56 -4.23
C GLY A 673 -67.75 9.10 -3.02
N ALA A 674 -68.07 10.40 -2.97
CA ALA A 674 -69.00 10.94 -1.99
C ALA A 674 -70.45 10.57 -2.36
N THR A 675 -71.24 10.16 -1.37
CA THR A 675 -72.61 9.64 -1.59
C THR A 675 -73.62 10.31 -0.65
N SER A 676 -74.76 10.74 -1.19
CA SER A 676 -75.80 11.43 -0.40
C SER A 676 -76.52 10.48 0.58
N HIS A 677 -77.37 11.05 1.43
CA HIS A 677 -78.39 10.29 2.14
C HIS A 677 -79.45 9.75 1.16
N VAL A 678 -80.07 8.62 1.52
CA VAL A 678 -81.15 8.00 0.74
C VAL A 678 -82.44 8.81 0.88
N GLN A 679 -83.06 9.16 -0.25
CA GLN A 679 -84.37 9.79 -0.33
C GLN A 679 -85.35 8.94 -1.14
N LYS A 680 -86.66 9.14 -0.97
CA LYS A 680 -87.70 8.42 -1.70
C LYS A 680 -88.34 9.31 -2.75
N THR A 681 -88.69 8.74 -3.90
CA THR A 681 -89.48 9.47 -4.90
C THR A 681 -90.88 9.81 -4.39
N ASP A 682 -91.38 10.98 -4.75
CA ASP A 682 -92.72 11.45 -4.39
C ASP A 682 -93.83 10.76 -5.21
N GLY A 683 -95.09 11.14 -5.00
CA GLY A 683 -96.26 10.62 -5.73
C GLY A 683 -96.21 10.81 -7.26
N GLN A 684 -95.32 11.67 -7.76
CA GLN A 684 -95.08 11.94 -9.18
C GLN A 684 -93.74 11.38 -9.67
N GLY A 685 -93.09 10.51 -8.89
CA GLY A 685 -91.84 9.86 -9.26
C GLY A 685 -90.61 10.77 -9.19
N ARG A 686 -90.68 11.92 -8.50
CA ARG A 686 -89.57 12.89 -8.42
C ARG A 686 -88.79 12.77 -7.11
N VAL A 687 -87.48 12.99 -7.16
CA VAL A 687 -86.59 13.03 -5.98
C VAL A 687 -85.54 14.13 -6.13
N LEU A 688 -85.21 14.83 -5.04
CA LEU A 688 -84.33 16.02 -5.01
C LEU A 688 -83.15 15.78 -4.06
N PHE A 689 -81.93 16.17 -4.44
CA PHE A 689 -80.75 16.12 -3.58
C PHE A 689 -80.04 17.48 -3.58
N ASN A 690 -79.81 18.04 -2.40
CA ASN A 690 -78.95 19.20 -2.23
C ASN A 690 -77.50 18.74 -2.30
N VAL A 691 -76.69 19.35 -3.16
CA VAL A 691 -75.30 19.03 -3.39
C VAL A 691 -74.43 20.27 -3.20
N GLU A 692 -73.21 20.09 -2.71
CA GLU A 692 -72.35 21.21 -2.29
C GLU A 692 -71.65 21.92 -3.47
N LYS A 693 -71.53 21.26 -4.63
CA LYS A 693 -70.86 21.78 -5.83
C LYS A 693 -71.57 21.32 -7.11
N GLU A 694 -71.48 22.09 -8.19
CA GLU A 694 -71.90 21.63 -9.52
C GLU A 694 -70.99 20.49 -10.01
N GLY A 695 -71.60 19.44 -10.57
CA GLY A 695 -70.88 18.24 -11.00
C GLY A 695 -71.80 17.19 -11.62
N LYS A 696 -71.23 16.10 -12.12
CA LYS A 696 -72.01 14.94 -12.61
C LYS A 696 -72.33 14.02 -11.44
N TYR A 697 -73.62 13.78 -11.23
CA TYR A 697 -74.14 12.91 -10.18
C TYR A 697 -74.87 11.74 -10.80
N ASN A 698 -74.49 10.53 -10.41
CA ASN A 698 -75.19 9.32 -10.82
C ASN A 698 -76.29 8.99 -9.82
N LEU A 699 -77.53 8.89 -10.30
CA LEU A 699 -78.65 8.43 -9.48
C LEU A 699 -78.59 6.90 -9.34
N VAL A 700 -78.41 6.43 -8.11
CA VAL A 700 -78.47 5.00 -7.78
C VAL A 700 -79.81 4.68 -7.13
N VAL A 701 -80.51 3.71 -7.70
CA VAL A 701 -81.82 3.23 -7.22
C VAL A 701 -81.59 2.00 -6.34
N GLY A 702 -81.85 2.11 -5.04
CA GLY A 702 -81.68 1.02 -4.08
C GLY A 702 -81.14 1.45 -2.72
N LYS A 703 -80.97 0.49 -1.80
CA LYS A 703 -80.40 0.71 -0.46
C LYS A 703 -78.88 0.77 -0.52
N LYS A 704 -78.28 1.71 0.23
CA LYS A 704 -76.83 1.87 0.36
C LYS A 704 -76.19 0.66 1.05
N PRO A 705 -75.12 0.04 0.51
CA PRO A 705 -74.47 -1.12 1.15
C PRO A 705 -73.57 -0.73 2.33
N GLU A 706 -73.60 -1.52 3.41
CA GLU A 706 -72.83 -1.35 4.65
C GLU A 706 -71.41 -1.96 4.51
N GLN A 707 -70.36 -1.25 4.96
CA GLN A 707 -68.97 -1.75 4.95
C GLN A 707 -68.68 -2.66 6.15
N ALA A 708 -68.13 -3.86 5.91
CA ALA A 708 -67.25 -4.55 6.87
C ALA A 708 -66.33 -5.60 6.21
N ALA A 709 -65.05 -5.47 6.56
CA ALA A 709 -63.87 -6.34 6.49
C ALA A 709 -64.00 -7.87 6.29
N ALA A 710 -63.03 -8.45 5.55
CA ALA A 710 -62.05 -9.47 6.01
C ALA A 710 -61.60 -10.43 4.88
N ALA A 711 -60.31 -10.80 4.94
CA ALA A 711 -59.55 -11.61 4.00
C ALA A 711 -59.84 -13.13 4.08
N ALA A 712 -59.61 -13.87 2.98
CA ALA A 712 -58.89 -15.16 2.93
C ALA A 712 -58.80 -15.77 1.50
N ASN A 713 -57.56 -16.10 1.13
CA ASN A 713 -57.06 -17.23 0.31
C ASN A 713 -57.68 -17.63 -1.05
N GLY A 714 -56.85 -17.46 -2.10
CA GLY A 714 -56.29 -18.54 -2.94
C GLY A 714 -57.22 -19.48 -3.72
N ASP A 715 -57.16 -19.44 -5.07
CA ASP A 715 -56.39 -20.38 -5.90
C ASP A 715 -56.60 -20.12 -7.41
N ALA A 716 -55.59 -20.49 -8.20
CA ALA A 716 -55.58 -20.91 -9.60
C ALA A 716 -56.13 -19.99 -10.71
N SER A 717 -55.21 -19.36 -11.45
CA SER A 717 -54.80 -19.82 -12.80
C SER A 717 -54.14 -18.70 -13.60
N LYS A 718 -52.82 -18.81 -13.82
CA LYS A 718 -52.03 -17.94 -14.68
C LYS A 718 -51.39 -18.80 -15.77
N PRO A 719 -51.67 -18.59 -17.07
CA PRO A 719 -50.93 -19.24 -18.13
C PRO A 719 -49.53 -18.62 -18.24
N ALA A 720 -48.56 -19.50 -18.42
CA ALA A 720 -47.14 -19.24 -18.53
C ALA A 720 -46.79 -18.38 -19.76
N ALA A 721 -45.90 -17.41 -19.56
CA ALA A 721 -45.06 -16.85 -20.62
C ALA A 721 -43.82 -17.75 -20.79
N PRO A 722 -43.30 -17.91 -22.03
CA PRO A 722 -42.48 -19.05 -22.39
C PRO A 722 -41.01 -18.88 -22.00
N ALA A 723 -40.42 -20.03 -21.68
CA ALA A 723 -39.00 -20.24 -21.46
C ALA A 723 -38.14 -19.74 -22.62
N ALA A 724 -37.08 -19.01 -22.25
CA ALA A 724 -35.94 -18.72 -23.10
C ALA A 724 -35.32 -20.04 -23.58
N LYS A 725 -35.38 -20.28 -24.90
CA LYS A 725 -34.66 -21.36 -25.55
C LYS A 725 -33.17 -21.00 -25.61
N SER A 726 -32.40 -21.72 -24.80
CA SER A 726 -30.97 -21.92 -24.98
C SER A 726 -30.67 -22.52 -26.36
N ALA A 727 -29.73 -21.90 -27.09
CA ALA A 727 -29.05 -22.46 -28.26
C ALA A 727 -27.55 -22.12 -28.15
N PRO A 728 -26.66 -22.94 -28.74
CA PRO A 728 -25.56 -23.56 -28.01
C PRO A 728 -24.27 -22.72 -27.95
N ALA A 729 -23.51 -22.91 -26.87
CA ALA A 729 -22.12 -22.48 -26.76
C ALA A 729 -21.27 -23.16 -27.85
N ALA A 730 -20.78 -22.37 -28.81
CA ALA A 730 -19.62 -22.77 -29.61
C ALA A 730 -18.39 -22.68 -28.72
N SER A 731 -17.73 -23.82 -28.48
CA SER A 731 -16.61 -23.98 -27.57
C SER A 731 -15.42 -23.09 -27.94
N ALA A 732 -14.80 -22.46 -26.94
CA ALA A 732 -13.51 -21.77 -27.01
C ALA A 732 -12.30 -22.68 -27.36
N ASP A 733 -12.54 -23.93 -27.82
CA ASP A 733 -11.49 -24.90 -28.19
C ASP A 733 -10.80 -24.58 -29.52
N GLY A 734 -11.42 -23.78 -30.41
CA GLY A 734 -10.85 -23.47 -31.74
C GLY A 734 -9.56 -22.66 -31.72
N ASN A 735 -9.30 -21.88 -30.67
CA ASN A 735 -8.08 -21.07 -30.57
C ASN A 735 -6.86 -21.87 -30.07
N LYS A 736 -7.05 -23.07 -29.50
CA LYS A 736 -5.96 -23.83 -28.86
C LYS A 736 -4.88 -24.28 -29.85
N SER A 737 -5.22 -24.44 -31.13
CA SER A 737 -4.29 -24.88 -32.18
C SER A 737 -3.75 -23.75 -33.06
N LEU A 738 -4.16 -22.49 -32.84
CA LEU A 738 -3.69 -21.37 -33.66
C LEU A 738 -2.25 -21.01 -33.30
N THR A 739 -1.42 -20.83 -34.32
CA THR A 739 -0.04 -20.33 -34.26
C THR A 739 0.12 -19.12 -35.15
N THR A 740 1.13 -18.30 -34.90
CA THR A 740 1.43 -17.11 -35.71
C THR A 740 1.79 -17.53 -37.13
N ASN A 741 1.04 -17.02 -38.10
CA ASN A 741 1.25 -17.35 -39.50
C ASN A 741 2.43 -16.55 -40.10
N SER A 742 2.77 -16.86 -41.36
CA SER A 742 3.91 -16.24 -42.05
C SER A 742 3.78 -14.72 -42.20
N GLU A 743 2.56 -14.20 -42.36
CA GLU A 743 2.30 -12.76 -42.44
C GLU A 743 2.47 -12.06 -41.08
N GLY A 744 2.07 -12.69 -39.98
CA GLY A 744 2.35 -12.21 -38.61
C GLY A 744 3.85 -12.12 -38.31
N LEU A 745 4.61 -13.17 -38.66
CA LEU A 745 6.06 -13.20 -38.48
C LEU A 745 6.78 -12.14 -39.33
N LYS A 746 6.36 -11.96 -40.59
CA LYS A 746 6.89 -10.87 -41.45
C LYS A 746 6.62 -9.50 -40.84
N LEU A 747 5.45 -9.30 -40.24
CA LEU A 747 5.07 -8.04 -39.63
C LEU A 747 5.89 -7.72 -38.37
N VAL A 748 6.19 -8.72 -37.52
CA VAL A 748 7.11 -8.55 -36.38
C VAL A 748 8.54 -8.26 -36.88
N ARG A 749 9.07 -9.05 -37.82
CA ARG A 749 10.41 -8.85 -38.39
C ARG A 749 10.61 -7.45 -38.98
N LYS A 750 9.63 -6.97 -39.74
CA LYS A 750 9.66 -5.63 -40.35
C LYS A 750 9.62 -4.52 -39.30
N SER A 751 8.98 -4.76 -38.15
CA SER A 751 8.80 -3.77 -37.10
C SER A 751 9.97 -3.69 -36.13
N GLU A 752 10.62 -4.81 -35.83
CA GLU A 752 11.78 -4.86 -34.91
C GLU A 752 13.10 -4.53 -35.63
N GLY A 753 13.24 -4.91 -36.90
CA GLY A 753 14.50 -4.80 -37.64
C GLY A 753 15.53 -5.85 -37.19
N PHE A 754 16.42 -6.25 -38.11
CA PHE A 754 17.44 -7.27 -37.82
C PHE A 754 18.77 -6.62 -37.41
N TYR A 755 19.28 -7.03 -36.26
CA TYR A 755 20.62 -6.66 -35.78
C TYR A 755 21.49 -7.91 -35.61
N SER A 756 22.53 -8.03 -36.43
CA SER A 756 23.42 -9.20 -36.40
C SER A 756 24.35 -9.23 -35.20
N LYS A 757 24.55 -8.12 -34.47
CA LYS A 757 25.40 -8.02 -33.27
C LYS A 757 24.59 -7.55 -32.06
N PRO A 758 24.97 -7.94 -30.83
CA PRO A 758 24.35 -7.40 -29.63
C PRO A 758 24.40 -5.87 -29.59
N TYR A 759 23.27 -5.24 -29.31
CA TYR A 759 23.13 -3.80 -29.09
C TYR A 759 22.41 -3.56 -27.76
N LEU A 760 22.52 -2.35 -27.21
CA LEU A 760 21.74 -1.96 -26.04
C LEU A 760 20.42 -1.33 -26.50
N ASP A 761 19.31 -1.88 -26.04
CA ASP A 761 18.00 -1.30 -26.27
C ASP A 761 17.82 0.05 -25.52
N PRO A 762 16.69 0.78 -25.70
CA PRO A 762 16.43 2.03 -24.98
C PRO A 762 16.41 1.91 -23.44
N VAL A 763 16.28 0.70 -22.90
CA VAL A 763 16.28 0.38 -21.46
C VAL A 763 17.65 -0.15 -20.99
N LYS A 764 18.65 -0.17 -21.89
CA LYS A 764 20.03 -0.62 -21.68
C LYS A 764 20.18 -2.13 -21.42
N ILE A 765 19.28 -2.93 -21.95
CA ILE A 765 19.36 -4.40 -21.95
C ILE A 765 20.10 -4.84 -23.23
N PRO A 766 21.07 -5.77 -23.15
CA PRO A 766 21.68 -6.36 -24.34
C PRO A 766 20.65 -7.17 -25.14
N THR A 767 20.52 -6.84 -26.43
CA THR A 767 19.52 -7.41 -27.33
C THR A 767 20.19 -7.78 -28.66
N ILE A 768 19.77 -8.86 -29.31
CA ILE A 768 20.32 -9.32 -30.60
C ILE A 768 19.20 -9.83 -31.52
N GLY A 769 19.39 -9.82 -32.83
CA GLY A 769 18.41 -10.35 -33.79
C GLY A 769 17.20 -9.44 -33.95
N TYR A 770 15.99 -9.98 -33.74
CA TYR A 770 14.70 -9.28 -33.84
C TYR A 770 14.12 -8.90 -32.47
N GLY A 771 14.98 -8.44 -31.55
CA GLY A 771 14.56 -8.06 -30.21
C GLY A 771 14.83 -9.12 -29.12
N THR A 772 15.66 -10.13 -29.41
CA THR A 772 15.92 -11.22 -28.48
C THR A 772 16.83 -10.80 -27.33
N ILE A 773 16.37 -11.01 -26.09
CA ILE A 773 17.11 -10.71 -24.85
C ILE A 773 17.55 -11.97 -24.09
N GLU A 774 16.94 -13.11 -24.40
CA GLU A 774 17.24 -14.41 -23.81
C GLU A 774 17.14 -15.48 -24.91
N TYR A 775 18.16 -16.34 -24.99
CA TYR A 775 18.19 -17.43 -25.96
C TYR A 775 17.23 -18.57 -25.53
N PRO A 776 16.82 -19.47 -26.45
CA PRO A 776 15.94 -20.60 -26.13
C PRO A 776 16.43 -21.54 -25.02
N ASP A 777 17.72 -21.52 -24.68
CA ASP A 777 18.34 -22.30 -23.61
C ASP A 777 18.29 -21.61 -22.23
N GLY A 778 17.64 -20.44 -22.14
CA GLY A 778 17.50 -19.66 -20.91
C GLY A 778 18.69 -18.72 -20.63
N ARG A 779 19.64 -18.61 -21.56
CA ARG A 779 20.81 -17.75 -21.39
C ARG A 779 20.50 -16.33 -21.83
N ALA A 780 20.75 -15.35 -20.96
CA ALA A 780 20.65 -13.94 -21.32
C ALA A 780 21.69 -13.54 -22.38
N VAL A 781 21.30 -12.65 -23.29
CA VAL A 781 22.19 -12.05 -24.30
C VAL A 781 23.19 -11.15 -23.58
N THR A 782 24.43 -11.18 -24.03
CA THR A 782 25.53 -10.35 -23.51
C THR A 782 26.15 -9.56 -24.64
N MET A 783 26.75 -8.40 -24.32
CA MET A 783 27.47 -7.59 -25.31
C MET A 783 28.71 -8.28 -25.90
N LYS A 784 29.08 -9.46 -25.40
CA LYS A 784 30.22 -10.27 -25.86
C LYS A 784 29.80 -11.42 -26.78
N ASP A 785 28.51 -11.62 -27.03
CA ASP A 785 28.03 -12.70 -27.89
C ASP A 785 28.44 -12.49 -29.36
N PRO A 786 28.77 -13.57 -30.08
CA PRO A 786 29.18 -13.50 -31.48
C PRO A 786 28.01 -13.06 -32.38
N PRO A 787 28.31 -12.53 -33.58
CA PRO A 787 27.26 -12.16 -34.52
C PRO A 787 26.41 -13.37 -34.95
N ILE A 788 25.11 -13.18 -35.10
CA ILE A 788 24.17 -14.22 -35.54
C ILE A 788 23.71 -14.00 -36.98
N THR A 789 23.33 -15.08 -37.66
CA THR A 789 22.71 -15.03 -38.99
C THR A 789 21.23 -14.68 -38.90
N GLU A 790 20.64 -14.20 -39.99
CA GLU A 790 19.20 -13.91 -40.05
C GLU A 790 18.34 -15.17 -39.82
N ALA A 791 18.81 -16.34 -40.25
CA ALA A 791 18.15 -17.62 -39.99
C ALA A 791 18.12 -17.98 -38.50
N GLN A 792 19.23 -17.75 -37.77
CA GLN A 792 19.30 -17.94 -36.32
C GLN A 792 18.40 -16.94 -35.58
N ALA A 793 18.37 -15.68 -36.01
CA ALA A 793 17.47 -14.68 -35.43
C ALA A 793 15.99 -15.02 -35.67
N GLU A 794 15.65 -15.65 -36.80
CA GLU A 794 14.29 -16.13 -37.05
C GLU A 794 13.91 -17.30 -36.14
N GLU A 795 14.84 -18.20 -35.83
CA GLU A 795 14.64 -19.28 -34.86
C GLU A 795 14.37 -18.73 -33.45
N TYR A 796 15.15 -17.74 -33.02
CA TYR A 796 14.96 -17.08 -31.72
C TYR A 796 13.63 -16.32 -31.66
N LEU A 797 13.27 -15.60 -32.72
CA LEU A 797 11.98 -14.93 -32.82
C LEU A 797 10.81 -15.92 -32.71
N ARG A 798 10.90 -17.09 -33.38
CA ARG A 798 9.88 -18.15 -33.27
C ARG A 798 9.78 -18.72 -31.85
N HIS A 799 10.88 -18.74 -31.10
CA HIS A 799 10.85 -19.14 -29.70
C HIS A 799 10.14 -18.10 -28.83
N GLU A 800 10.50 -16.81 -28.95
CA GLU A 800 9.92 -15.73 -28.14
C GLU A 800 8.43 -15.49 -28.45
N VAL A 801 8.03 -15.69 -29.70
CA VAL A 801 6.62 -15.57 -30.11
C VAL A 801 5.74 -16.64 -29.44
N LYS A 802 6.25 -17.84 -29.13
CA LYS A 802 5.46 -18.92 -28.49
C LYS A 802 4.86 -18.50 -27.15
N GLU A 803 5.62 -17.79 -26.32
CA GLU A 803 5.13 -17.29 -25.03
C GLU A 803 3.96 -16.31 -25.23
N LYS A 804 4.04 -15.45 -26.26
CA LYS A 804 2.99 -14.48 -26.58
C LYS A 804 1.77 -15.16 -27.20
N GLU A 805 1.96 -16.20 -28.00
CA GLU A 805 0.87 -17.03 -28.50
C GLU A 805 0.11 -17.73 -27.37
N GLU A 806 0.80 -18.29 -26.39
CA GLU A 806 0.16 -18.92 -25.22
C GLU A 806 -0.66 -17.90 -24.42
N ALA A 807 -0.12 -16.70 -24.23
CA ALA A 807 -0.85 -15.61 -23.58
C ALA A 807 -2.12 -15.23 -24.36
N VAL A 808 -2.05 -15.05 -25.68
CA VAL A 808 -3.22 -14.72 -26.52
C VAL A 808 -4.25 -15.84 -26.48
N ARG A 809 -3.83 -17.12 -26.58
CA ARG A 809 -4.73 -18.29 -26.47
C ARG A 809 -5.46 -18.35 -25.13
N LYS A 810 -4.79 -17.96 -24.04
CA LYS A 810 -5.37 -17.93 -22.69
C LYS A 810 -6.34 -16.75 -22.50
N MET A 811 -6.05 -15.61 -23.11
CA MET A 811 -6.77 -14.35 -22.88
C MET A 811 -8.01 -14.16 -23.76
N VAL A 812 -8.00 -14.71 -24.99
CA VAL A 812 -9.10 -14.54 -25.95
C VAL A 812 -10.15 -15.64 -25.80
N LYS A 813 -11.40 -15.22 -25.58
CA LYS A 813 -12.55 -16.11 -25.30
C LYS A 813 -13.45 -16.35 -26.51
N VAL A 814 -13.21 -15.66 -27.62
CA VAL A 814 -13.99 -15.72 -28.87
C VAL A 814 -13.15 -16.34 -30.01
N PRO A 815 -13.73 -17.02 -31.01
CA PRO A 815 -12.98 -17.65 -32.08
C PRO A 815 -12.24 -16.63 -32.96
N LEU A 816 -10.98 -16.89 -33.29
CA LEU A 816 -10.16 -16.02 -34.15
C LEU A 816 -9.82 -16.68 -35.48
N SER A 817 -9.64 -15.87 -36.52
CA SER A 817 -8.90 -16.29 -37.72
C SER A 817 -7.39 -16.30 -37.46
N GLU A 818 -6.61 -16.99 -38.30
CA GLU A 818 -5.15 -17.00 -38.20
C GLU A 818 -4.54 -15.59 -38.27
N ASN A 819 -5.10 -14.72 -39.11
CA ASN A 819 -4.65 -13.33 -39.25
C ASN A 819 -4.98 -12.49 -38.01
N GLN A 820 -6.18 -12.66 -37.43
CA GLN A 820 -6.56 -11.99 -36.19
C GLN A 820 -5.68 -12.42 -35.03
N PHE A 821 -5.43 -13.73 -34.91
CA PHE A 821 -4.52 -14.28 -33.91
C PHE A 821 -3.10 -13.71 -34.08
N SER A 822 -2.57 -13.74 -35.29
CA SER A 822 -1.22 -13.24 -35.61
C SER A 822 -1.06 -11.74 -35.35
N ALA A 823 -2.10 -10.94 -35.61
CA ALA A 823 -2.10 -9.50 -35.31
C ALA A 823 -2.07 -9.23 -33.80
N LEU A 824 -2.82 -10.00 -32.99
CA LEU A 824 -2.81 -9.88 -31.54
C LEU A 824 -1.47 -10.33 -30.93
N VAL A 825 -0.85 -11.36 -31.49
CA VAL A 825 0.47 -11.82 -31.07
C VAL A 825 1.54 -10.77 -31.37
N SER A 826 1.51 -10.14 -32.55
CA SER A 826 2.42 -9.03 -32.85
C SER A 826 2.22 -7.82 -31.95
N PHE A 827 0.96 -7.52 -31.61
CA PHE A 827 0.62 -6.47 -30.67
C PHE A 827 1.17 -6.78 -29.28
N ALA A 828 0.92 -7.98 -28.76
CA ALA A 828 1.42 -8.46 -27.47
C ALA A 828 2.95 -8.51 -27.41
N TYR A 829 3.62 -8.86 -28.51
CA TYR A 829 5.08 -8.82 -28.62
C TYR A 829 5.60 -7.39 -28.43
N ASN A 830 4.91 -6.38 -28.95
CA ASN A 830 5.35 -5.00 -28.85
C ASN A 830 5.02 -4.31 -27.51
N VAL A 831 3.81 -4.49 -26.99
CA VAL A 831 3.36 -3.77 -25.78
C VAL A 831 3.45 -4.60 -24.51
N GLY A 832 3.76 -5.89 -24.63
CA GLY A 832 3.71 -6.86 -23.55
C GLY A 832 2.32 -7.48 -23.38
N THR A 833 2.30 -8.69 -22.81
CA THR A 833 1.07 -9.47 -22.58
C THR A 833 0.15 -8.83 -21.54
N GLY A 834 0.72 -8.19 -20.50
CA GLY A 834 -0.06 -7.45 -19.50
C GLY A 834 -0.83 -6.27 -20.09
N ALA A 835 -0.19 -5.49 -20.98
CA ALA A 835 -0.87 -4.37 -21.64
C ALA A 835 -2.00 -4.83 -22.57
N LEU A 836 -1.86 -5.98 -23.23
CA LEU A 836 -2.97 -6.59 -23.98
C LEU A 836 -4.10 -7.03 -23.05
N GLN A 837 -3.79 -7.66 -21.91
CA GLN A 837 -4.77 -8.15 -20.95
C GLN A 837 -5.71 -7.04 -20.43
N ASP A 838 -5.15 -5.86 -20.13
CA ASP A 838 -5.91 -4.72 -19.59
C ASP A 838 -6.54 -3.84 -20.68
N SER A 839 -6.25 -4.12 -21.96
CA SER A 839 -6.65 -3.26 -23.06
C SER A 839 -8.16 -3.24 -23.31
N THR A 840 -8.67 -2.07 -23.70
CA THR A 840 -10.02 -1.92 -24.27
C THR A 840 -10.20 -2.74 -25.55
N LEU A 841 -9.11 -2.99 -26.28
CA LEU A 841 -9.05 -3.88 -27.44
C LEU A 841 -9.51 -5.30 -27.08
N LEU A 842 -8.88 -5.92 -26.08
CA LEU A 842 -9.22 -7.29 -25.64
C LEU A 842 -10.61 -7.34 -25.02
N LYS A 843 -11.02 -6.30 -24.27
CA LYS A 843 -12.38 -6.21 -23.69
C LYS A 843 -13.46 -6.21 -24.78
N LYS A 844 -13.31 -5.40 -25.83
CA LYS A 844 -14.24 -5.37 -26.97
C LYS A 844 -14.23 -6.69 -27.75
N LEU A 845 -13.04 -7.24 -27.99
CA LEU A 845 -12.90 -8.52 -28.67
C LEU A 845 -13.63 -9.65 -27.95
N ASN A 846 -13.40 -9.79 -26.64
CA ASN A 846 -14.05 -10.82 -25.82
C ASN A 846 -15.56 -10.61 -25.63
N ALA A 847 -16.06 -9.41 -25.89
CA ALA A 847 -17.50 -9.11 -25.96
C ALA A 847 -18.11 -9.44 -27.35
N GLY A 848 -17.30 -9.93 -28.30
CA GLY A 848 -17.72 -10.25 -29.67
C GLY A 848 -17.68 -9.07 -30.65
N ASP A 849 -17.17 -7.91 -30.24
CA ASP A 849 -17.07 -6.71 -31.08
C ASP A 849 -15.70 -6.65 -31.81
N TYR A 850 -15.57 -7.40 -32.90
CA TYR A 850 -14.35 -7.47 -33.70
C TYR A 850 -14.01 -6.15 -34.39
N SER A 851 -15.02 -5.40 -34.87
CA SER A 851 -14.82 -4.11 -35.55
C SER A 851 -14.37 -3.04 -34.55
N GLY A 852 -14.99 -3.00 -33.38
CA GLY A 852 -14.56 -2.15 -32.28
C GLY A 852 -13.16 -2.50 -31.79
N ALA A 853 -12.82 -3.78 -31.67
CA ALA A 853 -11.46 -4.21 -31.33
C ALA A 853 -10.42 -3.75 -32.37
N ALA A 854 -10.72 -3.87 -33.66
CA ALA A 854 -9.84 -3.39 -34.73
C ALA A 854 -9.57 -1.88 -34.65
N ASN A 855 -10.57 -1.08 -34.25
CA ASN A 855 -10.42 0.36 -34.06
C ASN A 855 -9.52 0.73 -32.86
N GLU A 856 -9.39 -0.14 -31.86
CA GLU A 856 -8.60 0.15 -30.66
C GLU A 856 -7.08 0.08 -30.89
N PHE A 857 -6.59 -0.63 -31.92
CA PHE A 857 -5.15 -0.69 -32.23
C PHE A 857 -4.53 0.72 -32.37
N GLY A 858 -5.26 1.64 -33.00
CA GLY A 858 -4.79 3.01 -33.25
C GLY A 858 -4.56 3.85 -31.99
N ARG A 859 -5.10 3.45 -30.84
CA ARG A 859 -4.93 4.16 -29.55
C ARG A 859 -3.59 3.86 -28.87
N TRP A 860 -2.89 2.82 -29.31
CA TRP A 860 -1.63 2.34 -28.75
C TRP A 860 -0.42 2.82 -29.55
N ASN A 861 -0.40 4.11 -29.88
CA ASN A 861 0.62 4.76 -30.72
C ASN A 861 1.49 5.79 -29.98
N LYS A 862 1.31 5.96 -28.66
CA LYS A 862 2.04 6.96 -27.85
C LYS A 862 3.21 6.34 -27.10
N GLY A 863 4.38 6.98 -27.18
CA GLY A 863 5.55 6.68 -26.37
C GLY A 863 5.88 7.82 -25.40
N THR A 864 6.60 7.51 -24.33
CA THR A 864 7.00 8.52 -23.33
C THR A 864 8.34 9.13 -23.73
N VAL A 865 8.36 10.42 -24.07
CA VAL A 865 9.58 11.15 -24.46
C VAL A 865 9.85 12.24 -23.42
N LYS A 866 11.12 12.43 -23.05
CA LYS A 866 11.52 13.51 -22.13
C LYS A 866 11.59 14.82 -22.93
N ASN A 867 10.77 15.79 -22.56
CA ASN A 867 10.78 17.11 -23.18
C ASN A 867 12.14 17.81 -22.88
N PRO A 868 12.93 18.14 -23.92
CA PRO A 868 14.28 18.70 -23.72
C PRO A 868 14.30 20.06 -23.01
N LYS A 869 13.18 20.80 -23.04
CA LYS A 869 13.10 22.16 -22.46
C LYS A 869 12.59 22.18 -21.03
N THR A 870 11.73 21.23 -20.66
CA THR A 870 11.07 21.21 -19.33
C THR A 870 11.53 20.04 -18.46
N GLY A 871 12.26 19.07 -19.03
CA GLY A 871 12.69 17.85 -18.34
C GLY A 871 11.55 16.88 -17.98
N LYS A 872 10.28 17.26 -18.22
CA LYS A 872 9.09 16.44 -17.94
C LYS A 872 8.92 15.34 -19.00
N LYS A 873 8.42 14.18 -18.56
CA LYS A 873 8.05 13.07 -19.44
C LYS A 873 6.67 13.33 -20.03
N GLU A 874 6.57 13.43 -21.35
CA GLU A 874 5.31 13.66 -22.08
C GLU A 874 5.00 12.47 -22.99
N LYS A 875 3.72 12.12 -23.14
CA LYS A 875 3.27 11.06 -24.07
C LYS A 875 3.11 11.66 -25.46
N VAL A 876 4.01 11.30 -26.37
CA VAL A 876 4.02 11.79 -27.76
C VAL A 876 3.69 10.64 -28.70
N GLU A 877 2.90 10.91 -29.75
CA GLU A 877 2.65 9.93 -30.81
C GLU A 877 3.93 9.62 -31.58
N LEU A 878 4.32 8.35 -31.60
CA LEU A 878 5.51 7.91 -32.33
C LEU A 878 5.10 7.41 -33.70
N LYS A 879 5.62 8.07 -34.75
CA LYS A 879 5.32 7.73 -36.16
C LYS A 879 5.51 6.22 -36.44
N GLY A 880 6.55 5.61 -35.88
CA GLY A 880 6.81 4.16 -36.01
C GLY A 880 5.71 3.28 -35.39
N LEU A 881 5.22 3.63 -34.20
CA LEU A 881 4.11 2.92 -33.56
C LEU A 881 2.80 3.13 -34.34
N THR A 882 2.52 4.35 -34.82
CA THR A 882 1.34 4.62 -35.66
C THR A 882 1.34 3.75 -36.93
N THR A 883 2.49 3.61 -37.61
CA THR A 883 2.63 2.74 -38.78
C THR A 883 2.44 1.27 -38.43
N ARG A 884 3.00 0.80 -37.31
CA ARG A 884 2.83 -0.59 -36.84
C ARG A 884 1.39 -0.92 -36.50
N ARG A 885 0.69 -0.05 -35.75
CA ARG A 885 -0.73 -0.25 -35.38
C ARG A 885 -1.66 -0.28 -36.58
N ALA A 886 -1.40 0.54 -37.60
CA ALA A 886 -2.15 0.48 -38.86
C ALA A 886 -1.94 -0.86 -39.59
N ALA A 887 -0.73 -1.41 -39.56
CA ALA A 887 -0.42 -2.70 -40.18
C ALA A 887 -1.02 -3.89 -39.40
N GLU A 888 -0.96 -3.88 -38.07
CA GLU A 888 -1.59 -4.88 -37.20
C GLU A 888 -3.12 -4.86 -37.37
N ARG A 889 -3.74 -3.68 -37.38
CA ARG A 889 -5.16 -3.51 -37.67
C ARG A 889 -5.53 -4.08 -39.04
N LYS A 890 -4.76 -3.74 -40.08
CA LYS A 890 -5.01 -4.24 -41.43
C LYS A 890 -4.92 -5.78 -41.48
N LEU A 891 -3.93 -6.37 -40.81
CA LEU A 891 -3.81 -7.83 -40.70
C LEU A 891 -5.03 -8.41 -39.97
N PHE A 892 -5.45 -7.80 -38.86
CA PHE A 892 -6.63 -8.22 -38.09
C PHE A 892 -7.95 -8.15 -38.88
N GLU A 893 -8.10 -7.16 -39.77
CA GLU A 893 -9.27 -6.97 -40.62
C GLU A 893 -9.23 -7.84 -41.90
N THR A 894 -8.11 -8.50 -42.22
CA THR A 894 -7.97 -9.33 -43.42
C THR A 894 -8.49 -10.76 -43.16
N PRO A 895 -9.51 -11.24 -43.90
CA PRO A 895 -9.98 -12.63 -43.79
C PRO A 895 -8.84 -13.61 -44.10
N ALA A 896 -8.68 -14.66 -43.29
CA ALA A 896 -7.77 -15.75 -43.63
C ALA A 896 -8.36 -16.56 -44.80
N ASP A 897 -7.55 -16.89 -45.80
CA ASP A 897 -7.97 -17.77 -46.90
C ASP A 897 -8.34 -19.15 -46.36
N GLY A 898 -9.63 -19.37 -46.10
CA GLY A 898 -10.18 -20.65 -45.67
C GLY A 898 -11.35 -20.53 -44.70
N ALA A 899 -12.55 -20.57 -45.25
CA ALA A 899 -13.86 -20.85 -44.64
C ALA A 899 -14.65 -19.69 -43.97
N GLY A 900 -15.74 -19.28 -44.65
CA GLY A 900 -17.06 -19.15 -44.01
C GLY A 900 -17.69 -17.76 -43.95
N ALA A 901 -18.54 -17.46 -44.94
CA ALA A 901 -19.38 -16.27 -45.10
C ALA A 901 -20.11 -15.72 -43.84
N GLN A 902 -20.23 -14.39 -43.81
CA GLN A 902 -21.16 -13.62 -42.96
C GLN A 902 -22.62 -14.11 -43.11
N PRO A 903 -23.41 -14.18 -42.02
CA PRO A 903 -24.86 -14.06 -42.11
C PRO A 903 -25.23 -12.58 -42.15
N LYS A 904 -25.69 -12.12 -43.31
CA LYS A 904 -26.29 -10.79 -43.50
C LYS A 904 -27.73 -10.81 -42.99
N ALA A 905 -28.14 -9.72 -42.34
CA ALA A 905 -29.49 -9.51 -41.82
C ALA A 905 -30.56 -9.75 -42.91
N ALA A 906 -31.58 -10.54 -42.57
CA ALA A 906 -32.78 -10.70 -43.36
C ALA A 906 -33.61 -9.41 -43.32
N ALA A 907 -33.76 -8.76 -44.47
CA ALA A 907 -34.85 -7.84 -44.73
C ALA A 907 -36.08 -8.65 -45.19
N SER A 908 -37.24 -8.31 -44.65
CA SER A 908 -38.55 -8.89 -45.00
C SER A 908 -38.95 -8.61 -46.45
N PRO A 909 -39.88 -9.41 -47.03
CA PRO A 909 -40.07 -9.52 -48.46
C PRO A 909 -41.05 -8.48 -49.01
N ALA A 910 -40.85 -8.09 -50.27
CA ALA A 910 -41.90 -7.61 -51.14
C ALA A 910 -41.77 -8.33 -52.49
N SER A 911 -42.89 -8.87 -52.96
CA SER A 911 -43.33 -9.12 -54.36
C SER A 911 -42.24 -9.14 -55.44
N GLU A 912 -42.19 -10.10 -56.35
CA GLU A 912 -43.30 -10.45 -57.24
C GLU A 912 -42.91 -11.66 -58.12
N SER A 913 -43.92 -12.18 -58.80
CA SER A 913 -44.00 -13.47 -59.47
C SER A 913 -43.20 -13.64 -60.76
N ALA A 914 -42.96 -14.93 -61.04
CA ALA A 914 -43.10 -15.59 -62.35
C ALA A 914 -41.92 -15.55 -63.35
N ALA A 915 -41.24 -16.71 -63.38
CA ALA A 915 -41.27 -17.67 -64.49
C ALA A 915 -40.33 -17.49 -65.70
N ALA A 916 -39.89 -18.67 -66.14
CA ALA A 916 -39.22 -19.06 -67.40
C ALA A 916 -37.74 -18.65 -67.51
N ALA A 917 -36.79 -19.58 -67.31
CA ALA A 917 -36.41 -20.71 -68.18
C ALA A 917 -35.60 -20.28 -69.43
N SER A 918 -34.33 -20.71 -69.41
CA SER A 918 -33.41 -20.96 -70.53
C SER A 918 -33.12 -19.83 -71.53
N ASN A 919 -31.90 -19.28 -71.46
CA ASN A 919 -30.77 -19.78 -72.25
C ASN A 919 -29.44 -19.25 -71.73
#